data_AF-A0A1A9BT71-F1
#
_entry.id   AF-A0A1A9BT71-F1
#
_cell.length_a   1.000
_cell.length_b   1.000
_cell.length_c   1.000
_cell.angle_alpha   90.00
_cell.angle_beta   90.00
_cell.angle_gamma   90.00
#
_symmetry.space_group_name_H-M   'P 1'
#
loop_
_entity.id
_entity.type
_entity.pdbx_description
1 polymer ?
#
loop_
_entity_poly.entity_id
_entity_poly.type
_entity_poly.pdbx_seq_one_letter_code
_entity_poly.pdbx_strand_id
1 'polypeptide(L)'
;MTPTATYRLQLQPDFPFAAAAEAVPYLASLGVSHLHLSPVLEAVPGSTHGYDVVDHARVREELGGEEGLRALSRTAREHGLGLVVDIVPNHMAMAPRHNRALWEVLREGPQSPYACWFDIDWEAQGGRILLPVLGGPLGQELDRLKVDGDVLRYYDHVFPLREGTADLPLPHLLDAQWYRLGWWRLARTELNYRRFFSVSELIGVRVEEPEVFEATHDRILALLHEGVIDGLRVDHPDGLADPDAYLRRLHEASGGRWTVVEKILSDGEHLPASWPVAGTTGYDALRHIDGLFTDPAGFGELLGQYRRFAAPQTDRGGQWEATARRAAYKVVTHELAAETERLTRAALRVCETSADPALRDRAPWALRTALQELLVRLEVYRPYASGDVAAVVTEEAAAEARHAFVVPEEAGAVDVVRDLVLGRAGAGPELDDFRVRFAQTASALRAKSVEDTAFYRYVPLLSATEVGGNPGSPALSPEDFHAYCARVQRDWPATGVVVSTHDTKRSADVRAALAVLTECPEWWADALAEVTRAGEGVPDALLAWAAWQTVFGLGPADPERVRGALLKHVREAGLFTSWTEQEPPYEEAVAAFVTAGPCGPPGAHVAALRERLEPHIRANVLGTALLHLTMPGVPDVYQGTEGEYRALVDPDNRRAVSFPPPSPGVKDAVTGAALRLRARRPAAFGETATYTPLTAEGPAAAHCVAFARSEEVVTAVTRLSLRLTEAGGWRDTRLPLPPGRWVDVLDPAREFSGHARVADLFGPLPVVLLERG
;
A
#
# COMPACT_ATOMS: atom_id res chain seq x y z
N MET A 1 16.90 -10.15 -16.83
CA MET A 1 17.94 -9.21 -16.36
C MET A 1 17.35 -8.43 -15.21
N THR A 2 18.10 -8.23 -14.13
CA THR A 2 17.65 -7.42 -12.99
C THR A 2 17.79 -5.93 -13.33
N PRO A 3 16.74 -5.11 -13.16
CA PRO A 3 16.82 -3.67 -13.38
C PRO A 3 17.87 -3.02 -12.46
N THR A 4 18.58 -1.99 -12.93
CA THR A 4 19.43 -1.16 -12.05
C THR A 4 18.60 -0.16 -11.24
N ALA A 5 17.51 0.33 -11.84
CA ALA A 5 16.49 1.18 -11.26
C ALA A 5 15.25 1.16 -12.17
N THR A 6 14.06 1.34 -11.60
CA THR A 6 12.79 1.45 -12.31
C THR A 6 12.17 2.84 -12.10
N TYR A 7 11.32 3.27 -13.04
CA TYR A 7 10.58 4.53 -12.97
C TYR A 7 9.08 4.28 -13.14
N ARG A 8 8.29 4.46 -12.08
CA ARG A 8 6.84 4.18 -12.07
C ARG A 8 6.06 5.27 -12.80
N LEU A 9 5.32 4.88 -13.83
CA LEU A 9 4.39 5.71 -14.59
C LEU A 9 2.94 5.26 -14.36
N GLN A 10 2.09 6.22 -13.97
CA GLN A 10 0.64 6.06 -13.89
C GLN A 10 0.03 6.36 -15.26
N LEU A 11 -0.31 5.29 -15.99
CA LEU A 11 -0.97 5.39 -17.27
C LEU A 11 -2.46 5.65 -17.06
N GLN A 12 -2.98 6.65 -17.76
CA GLN A 12 -4.38 7.07 -17.70
C GLN A 12 -4.77 7.70 -19.04
N PRO A 13 -6.07 7.96 -19.31
CA PRO A 13 -6.49 8.57 -20.58
C PRO A 13 -5.77 9.89 -20.90
N ASP A 14 -5.46 10.70 -19.88
CA ASP A 14 -4.70 11.95 -20.02
C ASP A 14 -3.17 11.75 -20.13
N PHE A 15 -2.66 10.54 -19.90
CA PHE A 15 -1.25 10.17 -20.04
C PHE A 15 -1.14 8.75 -20.64
N PRO A 16 -1.50 8.57 -21.93
CA PRO A 16 -1.54 7.28 -22.61
C PRO A 16 -0.13 6.78 -23.01
N PHE A 17 -0.03 5.61 -23.65
CA PHE A 17 1.26 5.05 -24.08
C PHE A 17 2.07 6.00 -24.97
N ALA A 18 1.41 6.80 -25.81
CA ALA A 18 2.07 7.80 -26.65
C ALA A 18 2.76 8.90 -25.82
N ALA A 19 2.09 9.43 -24.78
CA ALA A 19 2.67 10.42 -23.88
C ALA A 19 3.83 9.82 -23.05
N ALA A 20 3.68 8.57 -22.61
CA ALA A 20 4.78 7.85 -21.97
C ALA A 20 5.99 7.69 -22.91
N ALA A 21 5.75 7.44 -24.21
CA ALA A 21 6.82 7.32 -25.21
C ALA A 21 7.53 8.66 -25.45
N GLU A 22 6.82 9.78 -25.42
CA GLU A 22 7.40 11.13 -25.49
C GLU A 22 8.29 11.45 -24.27
N ALA A 23 7.98 10.88 -23.10
CA ALA A 23 8.78 11.06 -21.88
C ALA A 23 10.08 10.23 -21.87
N VAL A 24 10.16 9.15 -22.66
CA VAL A 24 11.30 8.19 -22.67
C VAL A 24 12.67 8.87 -22.74
N PRO A 25 12.95 9.83 -23.65
CA PRO A 25 14.29 10.42 -23.77
C PRO A 25 14.73 11.12 -22.47
N TYR A 26 13.81 11.82 -21.80
CA TYR A 26 14.09 12.45 -20.52
C TYR A 26 14.32 11.39 -19.43
N LEU A 27 13.43 10.41 -19.32
CA LEU A 27 13.56 9.36 -18.30
C LEU A 27 14.85 8.56 -18.47
N ALA A 28 15.24 8.22 -19.70
CA ALA A 28 16.52 7.57 -19.99
C ALA A 28 17.71 8.44 -19.56
N SER A 29 17.63 9.77 -19.73
CA SER A 29 18.70 10.70 -19.32
C SER A 29 18.93 10.75 -17.80
N LEU A 30 17.94 10.37 -17.00
CA LEU A 30 18.08 10.23 -15.54
C LEU A 30 18.98 9.05 -15.16
N GLY A 31 19.07 8.01 -16.01
CA GLY A 31 19.86 6.81 -15.76
C GLY A 31 19.08 5.63 -15.17
N VAL A 32 17.74 5.64 -15.26
CA VAL A 32 16.93 4.43 -14.98
C VAL A 32 17.14 3.39 -16.08
N SER A 33 16.83 2.13 -15.78
CA SER A 33 16.96 1.03 -16.76
C SER A 33 15.63 0.53 -17.29
N HIS A 34 14.54 0.74 -16.54
CA HIS A 34 13.22 0.25 -16.90
C HIS A 34 12.14 1.27 -16.56
N LEU A 35 11.09 1.33 -17.37
CA LEU A 35 9.83 1.96 -17.01
C LEU A 35 8.95 0.93 -16.30
N HIS A 36 8.42 1.27 -15.14
CA HIS A 36 7.45 0.47 -14.40
C HIS A 36 6.06 1.03 -14.71
N LEU A 37 5.28 0.33 -15.52
CA LEU A 37 3.98 0.78 -15.97
C LEU A 37 2.89 0.30 -15.00
N SER A 38 1.92 1.16 -14.69
CA SER A 38 0.64 0.74 -14.11
C SER A 38 -0.08 -0.30 -15.00
N PRO A 39 -1.15 -0.98 -14.52
CA PRO A 39 -1.82 -2.03 -15.28
C PRO A 39 -2.20 -1.60 -16.70
N VAL A 40 -1.88 -2.45 -17.68
CA VAL A 40 -2.00 -2.16 -19.12
C VAL A 40 -3.16 -2.90 -19.80
N LEU A 41 -3.78 -3.87 -19.12
CA LEU A 41 -4.91 -4.62 -19.65
C LEU A 41 -6.19 -3.78 -19.62
N GLU A 42 -7.17 -4.18 -20.42
CA GLU A 42 -8.43 -3.44 -20.57
C GLU A 42 -9.13 -3.30 -19.21
N ALA A 43 -9.54 -2.08 -18.90
CA ALA A 43 -10.14 -1.69 -17.63
C ALA A 43 -11.50 -1.02 -17.86
N VAL A 44 -12.20 -0.66 -16.79
CA VAL A 44 -13.43 0.13 -16.94
C VAL A 44 -13.12 1.42 -17.72
N PRO A 45 -13.93 1.80 -18.72
CA PRO A 45 -13.70 3.02 -19.49
C PRO A 45 -13.54 4.26 -18.61
N GLY A 46 -12.53 5.09 -18.88
CA GLY A 46 -12.22 6.26 -18.07
C GLY A 46 -11.44 5.97 -16.77
N SER A 47 -11.09 4.71 -16.49
CA SER A 47 -10.27 4.35 -15.32
C SER A 47 -8.95 5.12 -15.31
N THR A 48 -8.62 5.76 -14.20
CA THR A 48 -7.37 6.51 -14.03
C THR A 48 -6.24 5.66 -13.46
N HIS A 49 -6.48 4.35 -13.25
CA HIS A 49 -5.53 3.48 -12.55
C HIS A 49 -5.36 2.08 -13.14
N GLY A 50 -6.37 1.53 -13.83
CA GLY A 50 -6.28 0.23 -14.52
C GLY A 50 -6.47 -1.02 -13.66
N TYR A 51 -6.49 -0.92 -12.32
CA TYR A 51 -6.78 -2.07 -11.42
C TYR A 51 -8.17 -2.70 -11.55
N ASP A 52 -9.13 -1.99 -12.13
CA ASP A 52 -10.49 -2.43 -12.41
C ASP A 52 -10.58 -3.14 -13.78
N VAL A 53 -9.83 -4.23 -13.92
CA VAL A 53 -9.69 -5.02 -15.16
C VAL A 53 -11.04 -5.61 -15.60
N VAL A 54 -11.37 -5.48 -16.88
CA VAL A 54 -12.60 -6.03 -17.50
C VAL A 54 -12.32 -7.09 -18.55
N ASP A 55 -11.14 -7.10 -19.17
CA ASP A 55 -10.73 -8.09 -20.18
C ASP A 55 -9.21 -8.30 -20.17
N HIS A 56 -8.80 -9.52 -19.81
CA HIS A 56 -7.38 -9.89 -19.74
C HIS A 56 -6.75 -10.21 -21.11
N ALA A 57 -7.56 -10.44 -22.15
CA ALA A 57 -7.06 -10.80 -23.47
C ALA A 57 -6.59 -9.58 -24.30
N ARG A 58 -6.85 -8.37 -23.80
CA ARG A 58 -6.67 -7.12 -24.53
C ARG A 58 -5.85 -6.12 -23.74
N VAL A 59 -4.89 -5.49 -24.43
CA VAL A 59 -4.25 -4.27 -23.95
C VAL A 59 -5.25 -3.13 -24.12
N ARG A 60 -5.34 -2.27 -23.11
CA ARG A 60 -6.33 -1.20 -23.00
C ARG A 60 -6.37 -0.29 -24.24
N GLU A 61 -7.50 -0.27 -24.94
CA GLU A 61 -7.64 0.51 -26.18
C GLU A 61 -7.55 2.01 -25.95
N GLU A 62 -8.10 2.50 -24.84
CA GLU A 62 -8.11 3.93 -24.49
C GLU A 62 -6.70 4.52 -24.31
N LEU A 63 -5.70 3.68 -24.02
CA LEU A 63 -4.30 4.09 -23.90
C LEU A 63 -3.52 3.99 -25.22
N GLY A 64 -4.16 3.55 -26.30
CA GLY A 64 -3.56 3.27 -27.62
C GLY A 64 -3.44 1.80 -27.97
N GLY A 65 -4.04 0.90 -27.16
CA GLY A 65 -4.08 -0.54 -27.42
C GLY A 65 -2.69 -1.19 -27.46
N GLU A 66 -2.65 -2.42 -28.00
CA GLU A 66 -1.42 -3.20 -28.08
C GLU A 66 -0.36 -2.54 -28.97
N GLU A 67 -0.78 -1.89 -30.06
CA GLU A 67 0.14 -1.16 -30.94
C GLU A 67 0.83 -0.01 -30.19
N GLY A 68 0.09 0.75 -29.38
CA GLY A 68 0.61 1.81 -28.53
C GLY A 68 1.64 1.29 -27.52
N LEU A 69 1.33 0.19 -26.83
CA LEU A 69 2.28 -0.45 -25.89
C LEU A 69 3.55 -0.93 -26.61
N ARG A 70 3.42 -1.55 -27.78
CA ARG A 70 4.57 -1.98 -28.58
C ARG A 70 5.38 -0.80 -29.10
N ALA A 71 4.74 0.31 -29.46
CA ALA A 71 5.42 1.54 -29.87
C ALA A 71 6.23 2.13 -28.71
N LEU A 72 5.63 2.27 -27.52
CA LEU A 72 6.33 2.66 -26.29
C LEU A 72 7.53 1.74 -26.02
N SER A 73 7.33 0.44 -26.14
CA SER A 73 8.39 -0.57 -25.94
C SER A 73 9.56 -0.41 -26.93
N ARG A 74 9.28 -0.13 -28.21
CA ARG A 74 10.33 0.18 -29.20
C ARG A 74 11.09 1.45 -28.85
N THR A 75 10.38 2.54 -28.56
CA THR A 75 11.01 3.82 -28.16
C THR A 75 11.87 3.67 -26.91
N ALA A 76 11.37 2.93 -25.90
CA ALA A 76 12.12 2.59 -24.70
C ALA A 76 13.43 1.87 -25.04
N ARG A 77 13.37 0.82 -25.89
CA ARG A 77 14.57 0.07 -26.31
C ARG A 77 15.57 0.90 -27.11
N GLU A 78 15.10 1.80 -27.97
CA GLU A 78 15.97 2.74 -28.69
C GLU A 78 16.81 3.62 -27.74
N HIS A 79 16.32 3.84 -26.51
CA HIS A 79 17.00 4.58 -25.45
C HIS A 79 17.60 3.68 -24.36
N GLY A 80 17.69 2.37 -24.60
CA GLY A 80 18.28 1.40 -23.66
C GLY A 80 17.42 1.08 -22.44
N LEU A 81 16.12 1.37 -22.48
CA LEU A 81 15.16 1.05 -21.42
C LEU A 81 14.36 -0.22 -21.72
N GLY A 82 14.08 -0.99 -20.66
CA GLY A 82 13.09 -2.08 -20.67
C GLY A 82 11.74 -1.68 -20.07
N LEU A 83 10.75 -2.57 -20.12
CA LEU A 83 9.44 -2.36 -19.49
C LEU A 83 9.16 -3.38 -18.39
N VAL A 84 8.73 -2.92 -17.23
CA VAL A 84 8.10 -3.72 -16.18
C VAL A 84 6.62 -3.38 -16.15
N VAL A 85 5.75 -4.38 -16.08
CA VAL A 85 4.30 -4.15 -16.07
C VAL A 85 3.67 -4.68 -14.78
N ASP A 86 2.77 -3.87 -14.22
CA ASP A 86 1.91 -4.24 -13.11
C ASP A 86 0.76 -5.16 -13.58
N ILE A 87 0.53 -6.27 -12.87
CA ILE A 87 -0.51 -7.25 -13.17
C ILE A 87 -1.44 -7.46 -11.97
N VAL A 88 -2.72 -7.73 -12.25
CA VAL A 88 -3.80 -7.74 -11.25
C VAL A 88 -4.48 -9.12 -11.23
N PRO A 89 -3.87 -10.15 -10.62
CA PRO A 89 -4.38 -11.52 -10.68
C PRO A 89 -5.55 -11.79 -9.72
N ASN A 90 -5.73 -10.96 -8.68
CA ASN A 90 -6.65 -11.27 -7.59
C ASN A 90 -8.12 -11.04 -7.94
N HIS A 91 -8.42 -10.09 -8.83
CA HIS A 91 -9.77 -9.57 -9.01
C HIS A 91 -9.99 -8.96 -10.40
N MET A 92 -11.27 -8.77 -10.75
CA MET A 92 -11.75 -8.03 -11.91
C MET A 92 -12.84 -7.04 -11.48
N ALA A 93 -13.18 -6.09 -12.35
CA ALA A 93 -14.30 -5.19 -12.11
C ALA A 93 -15.65 -5.91 -12.15
N MET A 94 -16.50 -5.63 -11.14
CA MET A 94 -17.93 -5.94 -11.08
C MET A 94 -18.72 -4.96 -11.97
N ALA A 95 -18.36 -4.92 -13.25
CA ALA A 95 -18.96 -4.05 -14.25
C ALA A 95 -19.51 -4.91 -15.41
N PRO A 96 -20.70 -5.53 -15.26
CA PRO A 96 -21.20 -6.53 -16.20
C PRO A 96 -21.18 -6.09 -17.66
N ARG A 97 -21.54 -4.83 -17.94
CA ARG A 97 -21.54 -4.25 -19.28
C ARG A 97 -20.19 -4.34 -20.00
N HIS A 98 -19.09 -4.31 -19.25
CA HIS A 98 -17.73 -4.28 -19.78
C HIS A 98 -16.99 -5.60 -19.55
N ASN A 99 -17.38 -6.38 -18.54
CA ASN A 99 -16.78 -7.66 -18.19
C ASN A 99 -17.60 -8.82 -18.76
N ARG A 100 -17.11 -9.39 -19.88
CA ARG A 100 -17.80 -10.47 -20.59
C ARG A 100 -17.97 -11.74 -19.74
N ALA A 101 -16.93 -12.16 -19.02
CA ALA A 101 -17.00 -13.35 -18.18
C ALA A 101 -18.11 -13.19 -17.12
N LEU A 102 -18.17 -12.02 -16.47
CA LEU A 102 -19.22 -11.70 -15.51
C LEU A 102 -20.61 -11.63 -16.17
N TRP A 103 -20.72 -11.02 -17.35
CA TRP A 103 -21.98 -10.96 -18.10
C TRP A 103 -22.55 -12.36 -18.36
N GLU A 104 -21.72 -13.30 -18.82
CA GLU A 104 -22.14 -14.68 -19.06
C GLU A 104 -22.56 -15.39 -17.77
N VAL A 105 -21.86 -15.16 -16.65
CA VAL A 105 -22.26 -15.68 -15.33
C VAL A 105 -23.61 -15.14 -14.88
N LEU A 106 -23.90 -13.84 -15.06
CA LEU A 106 -25.20 -13.28 -14.70
C LEU A 106 -26.33 -13.79 -15.59
N ARG A 107 -26.04 -14.15 -16.84
CA ARG A 107 -27.01 -14.68 -17.81
C ARG A 107 -27.32 -16.16 -17.61
N GLU A 108 -26.30 -16.98 -17.38
CA GLU A 108 -26.37 -18.46 -17.37
C GLU A 108 -26.29 -19.06 -15.96
N GLY A 109 -25.86 -18.28 -14.97
CA GLY A 109 -25.79 -18.69 -13.58
C GLY A 109 -24.67 -19.72 -13.34
N PRO A 110 -24.87 -20.66 -12.39
CA PRO A 110 -23.88 -21.68 -12.04
C PRO A 110 -23.43 -22.60 -13.18
N GLN A 111 -24.18 -22.63 -14.29
CA GLN A 111 -23.87 -23.45 -15.47
C GLN A 111 -22.97 -22.72 -16.49
N SER A 112 -22.71 -21.42 -16.30
CA SER A 112 -21.81 -20.67 -17.17
C SER A 112 -20.40 -21.28 -17.14
N PRO A 113 -19.68 -21.37 -18.27
CA PRO A 113 -18.28 -21.77 -18.27
C PRO A 113 -17.39 -20.81 -17.47
N TYR A 114 -17.84 -19.57 -17.27
CA TYR A 114 -17.14 -18.56 -16.47
C TYR A 114 -17.51 -18.59 -14.99
N ALA A 115 -18.45 -19.45 -14.55
CA ALA A 115 -18.84 -19.51 -13.14
C ALA A 115 -17.66 -19.90 -12.23
N CYS A 116 -16.72 -20.71 -12.73
CA CYS A 116 -15.51 -21.09 -12.01
C CYS A 116 -14.44 -19.97 -11.93
N TRP A 117 -14.54 -18.92 -12.76
CA TRP A 117 -13.59 -17.82 -12.75
C TRP A 117 -13.71 -16.99 -11.48
N PHE A 118 -14.92 -16.89 -10.93
CA PHE A 118 -15.21 -16.02 -9.81
C PHE A 118 -15.46 -16.82 -8.53
N ASP A 119 -15.08 -16.21 -7.42
CA ASP A 119 -15.21 -16.81 -6.11
C ASP A 119 -16.57 -16.48 -5.49
N ILE A 120 -17.58 -17.29 -5.83
CA ILE A 120 -19.00 -17.07 -5.49
C ILE A 120 -19.49 -18.16 -4.52
N ASP A 121 -20.05 -17.73 -3.39
CA ASP A 121 -20.83 -18.56 -2.48
C ASP A 121 -22.28 -18.63 -2.97
N TRP A 122 -22.54 -19.57 -3.88
CA TRP A 122 -23.85 -19.76 -4.47
C TRP A 122 -24.92 -20.18 -3.45
N GLU A 123 -24.55 -20.94 -2.42
CA GLU A 123 -25.47 -21.42 -1.38
C GLU A 123 -26.06 -20.25 -0.58
N ALA A 124 -25.25 -19.23 -0.28
CA ALA A 124 -25.64 -18.09 0.55
C ALA A 124 -26.83 -17.27 -0.02
N GLN A 125 -27.09 -17.35 -1.32
CA GLN A 125 -28.18 -16.61 -1.99
C GLN A 125 -29.10 -17.53 -2.82
N GLY A 126 -29.12 -18.84 -2.52
CA GLY A 126 -30.01 -19.80 -3.17
C GLY A 126 -29.76 -19.95 -4.67
N GLY A 127 -28.48 -19.96 -5.08
CA GLY A 127 -28.06 -20.09 -6.47
C GLY A 127 -28.01 -18.77 -7.25
N ARG A 128 -28.14 -17.61 -6.57
CA ARG A 128 -28.07 -16.28 -7.19
C ARG A 128 -26.84 -15.50 -6.74
N ILE A 129 -26.52 -14.42 -7.43
CA ILE A 129 -25.49 -13.43 -7.04
C ILE A 129 -26.16 -12.16 -6.54
N LEU A 130 -25.79 -11.65 -5.37
CA LEU A 130 -26.24 -10.33 -4.91
C LEU A 130 -25.50 -9.22 -5.66
N LEU A 131 -26.24 -8.35 -6.35
CA LEU A 131 -25.72 -7.12 -6.96
C LEU A 131 -26.20 -5.90 -6.15
N PRO A 132 -25.37 -5.33 -5.27
CA PRO A 132 -25.74 -4.25 -4.37
C PRO A 132 -25.69 -2.87 -5.06
N VAL A 133 -26.54 -2.67 -6.08
CA VAL A 133 -26.49 -1.50 -6.97
C VAL A 133 -27.65 -0.52 -6.77
N LEU A 134 -28.71 -0.92 -6.07
CA LEU A 134 -29.91 -0.08 -5.92
C LEU A 134 -29.66 1.03 -4.90
N GLY A 135 -30.16 2.24 -5.18
CA GLY A 135 -30.09 3.39 -4.26
C GLY A 135 -30.90 3.20 -2.97
N GLY A 136 -31.97 2.41 -3.04
CA GLY A 136 -32.86 2.08 -1.92
C GLY A 136 -33.38 0.64 -1.98
N PRO A 137 -34.27 0.25 -1.04
CA PRO A 137 -34.93 -1.05 -1.06
C PRO A 137 -35.66 -1.32 -2.38
N LEU A 138 -35.61 -2.55 -2.89
CA LEU A 138 -36.11 -2.92 -4.22
C LEU A 138 -37.50 -2.36 -4.54
N GLY A 139 -38.46 -2.48 -3.62
CA GLY A 139 -39.83 -2.01 -3.83
C GLY A 139 -39.96 -0.51 -4.12
N GLN A 140 -39.01 0.31 -3.67
CA GLN A 140 -38.97 1.76 -3.93
C GLN A 140 -38.27 2.11 -5.24
N GLU A 141 -37.51 1.17 -5.81
CA GLU A 141 -36.72 1.37 -7.02
C GLU A 141 -37.33 0.67 -8.26
N LEU A 142 -38.43 -0.08 -8.10
CA LEU A 142 -39.08 -0.84 -9.17
C LEU A 142 -39.43 0.01 -10.41
N ASP A 143 -39.98 1.21 -10.21
CA ASP A 143 -40.39 2.10 -11.31
C ASP A 143 -39.21 2.63 -12.15
N ARG A 144 -37.98 2.47 -11.64
CA ARG A 144 -36.75 2.88 -12.31
C ARG A 144 -36.11 1.74 -13.12
N LEU A 145 -36.56 0.51 -12.90
CA LEU A 145 -36.12 -0.67 -13.63
C LEU A 145 -36.87 -0.77 -14.96
N LYS A 146 -36.13 -0.93 -16.06
CA LYS A 146 -36.70 -1.02 -17.40
C LYS A 146 -36.13 -2.20 -18.15
N VAL A 147 -37.01 -3.02 -18.72
CA VAL A 147 -36.64 -4.03 -19.71
C VAL A 147 -36.42 -3.33 -21.05
N ASP A 148 -35.30 -3.60 -21.68
CA ASP A 148 -34.93 -3.07 -22.99
C ASP A 148 -34.35 -4.21 -23.83
N GLY A 149 -35.20 -4.87 -24.63
CA GLY A 149 -34.80 -6.08 -25.36
C GLY A 149 -34.45 -7.23 -24.43
N ASP A 150 -33.21 -7.70 -24.49
CA ASP A 150 -32.65 -8.81 -23.71
C ASP A 150 -31.90 -8.34 -22.45
N VAL A 151 -32.03 -7.07 -22.06
CA VAL A 151 -31.37 -6.51 -20.88
C VAL A 151 -32.35 -5.83 -19.92
N LEU A 152 -31.94 -5.79 -18.65
CA LEU A 152 -32.54 -4.99 -17.59
C LEU A 152 -31.67 -3.76 -17.32
N ARG A 153 -32.29 -2.58 -17.27
CA ARG A 153 -31.62 -1.31 -16.99
C ARG A 153 -32.04 -0.73 -15.64
N TYR A 154 -31.07 -0.19 -14.90
CA TYR A 154 -31.27 0.65 -13.73
C TYR A 154 -30.34 1.87 -13.88
N TYR A 155 -30.89 3.01 -14.30
CA TYR A 155 -30.07 4.15 -14.74
C TYR A 155 -29.05 3.71 -15.81
N ASP A 156 -27.75 3.93 -15.56
CA ASP A 156 -26.66 3.54 -16.45
C ASP A 156 -26.23 2.08 -16.29
N HIS A 157 -26.72 1.39 -15.26
CA HIS A 157 -26.45 -0.04 -15.08
C HIS A 157 -27.25 -0.88 -16.08
N VAL A 158 -26.58 -1.88 -16.65
CA VAL A 158 -27.14 -2.81 -17.63
C VAL A 158 -26.81 -4.23 -17.20
N PHE A 159 -27.84 -5.08 -17.14
CA PHE A 159 -27.74 -6.48 -16.74
C PHE A 159 -28.34 -7.38 -17.81
N PRO A 160 -27.75 -8.55 -18.10
CA PRO A 160 -28.36 -9.51 -19.03
C PRO A 160 -29.61 -10.12 -18.42
N LEU A 161 -30.63 -10.39 -19.25
CA LEU A 161 -31.74 -11.23 -18.85
C LEU A 161 -31.40 -12.70 -19.08
N ARG A 162 -31.80 -13.56 -18.13
CA ARG A 162 -31.83 -15.00 -18.33
C ARG A 162 -32.73 -15.34 -19.52
N GLU A 163 -32.28 -16.27 -20.37
CA GLU A 163 -33.02 -16.70 -21.55
C GLU A 163 -34.47 -17.10 -21.19
N GLY A 164 -35.43 -16.63 -21.99
CA GLY A 164 -36.86 -16.91 -21.80
C GLY A 164 -37.55 -16.12 -20.69
N THR A 165 -36.89 -15.13 -20.06
CA THR A 165 -37.49 -14.34 -18.95
C THR A 165 -37.96 -12.94 -19.35
N ALA A 166 -37.67 -12.47 -20.57
CA ALA A 166 -37.90 -11.08 -20.98
C ALA A 166 -39.38 -10.65 -20.98
N ASP A 167 -40.29 -11.57 -21.28
CA ASP A 167 -41.73 -11.29 -21.33
C ASP A 167 -42.45 -11.46 -19.97
N LEU A 168 -41.71 -11.82 -18.90
CA LEU A 168 -42.29 -11.97 -17.58
C LEU A 168 -42.63 -10.59 -16.97
N PRO A 169 -43.72 -10.49 -16.18
CA PRO A 169 -43.97 -9.30 -15.37
C PRO A 169 -42.78 -8.99 -14.47
N LEU A 170 -42.41 -7.71 -14.33
CA LEU A 170 -41.15 -7.28 -13.70
C LEU A 170 -40.83 -7.99 -12.36
N PRO A 171 -41.77 -8.15 -11.39
CA PRO A 171 -41.46 -8.90 -10.16
C PRO A 171 -41.05 -10.36 -10.43
N HIS A 172 -41.78 -11.07 -11.28
CA HIS A 172 -41.46 -12.45 -11.65
C HIS A 172 -40.20 -12.55 -12.51
N LEU A 173 -39.95 -11.54 -13.35
CA LEU A 173 -38.71 -11.41 -14.12
C LEU A 173 -37.52 -11.34 -13.18
N LEU A 174 -37.57 -10.45 -12.18
CA LEU A 174 -36.49 -10.27 -11.20
C LEU A 174 -36.22 -11.54 -10.40
N ASP A 175 -37.27 -12.26 -9.98
CA ASP A 175 -37.14 -13.53 -9.25
C ASP A 175 -36.54 -14.65 -10.11
N ALA A 176 -36.71 -14.61 -11.43
CA ALA A 176 -36.23 -15.64 -12.35
C ALA A 176 -34.73 -15.49 -12.72
N GLN A 177 -34.10 -14.35 -12.41
CA GLN A 177 -32.70 -14.09 -12.75
C GLN A 177 -31.73 -14.88 -11.86
N TRP A 178 -30.51 -15.10 -12.37
CA TRP A 178 -29.39 -15.66 -11.59
C TRP A 178 -28.70 -14.62 -10.70
N TYR A 179 -29.23 -13.41 -10.66
CA TYR A 179 -28.78 -12.34 -9.79
C TYR A 179 -29.96 -11.69 -9.07
N ARG A 180 -29.67 -11.12 -7.90
CA ARG A 180 -30.61 -10.38 -7.09
C ARG A 180 -30.11 -8.94 -7.00
N LEU A 181 -30.82 -7.99 -7.61
CA LEU A 181 -30.55 -6.57 -7.40
C LEU A 181 -30.95 -6.20 -5.96
N GLY A 182 -30.02 -5.63 -5.21
CA GLY A 182 -30.21 -5.27 -3.81
C GLY A 182 -29.82 -3.82 -3.53
N TRP A 183 -30.36 -3.28 -2.43
CA TRP A 183 -29.91 -1.99 -1.89
C TRP A 183 -28.42 -2.07 -1.60
N TRP A 184 -27.65 -1.05 -1.99
CA TRP A 184 -26.19 -1.05 -1.87
C TRP A 184 -25.68 -1.35 -0.45
N ARG A 185 -26.44 -0.97 0.58
CA ARG A 185 -26.10 -1.26 1.99
C ARG A 185 -26.12 -2.75 2.35
N LEU A 186 -26.82 -3.59 1.58
CA LEU A 186 -26.86 -5.04 1.79
C LEU A 186 -25.51 -5.70 1.49
N ALA A 187 -24.63 -5.03 0.72
CA ALA A 187 -23.27 -5.53 0.47
C ALA A 187 -22.50 -5.82 1.76
N ARG A 188 -22.80 -5.08 2.83
CA ARG A 188 -22.14 -5.25 4.11
C ARG A 188 -22.34 -6.65 4.72
N THR A 189 -23.54 -7.21 4.61
CA THR A 189 -23.96 -8.40 5.38
C THR A 189 -24.40 -9.57 4.53
N GLU A 190 -24.76 -9.35 3.27
CA GLU A 190 -25.38 -10.37 2.41
C GLU A 190 -24.58 -10.68 1.15
N LEU A 191 -23.42 -10.04 0.94
CA LEU A 191 -22.58 -10.29 -0.22
C LEU A 191 -22.13 -11.75 -0.26
N ASN A 192 -22.18 -12.33 -1.46
CA ASN A 192 -21.89 -13.75 -1.65
C ASN A 192 -20.85 -14.01 -2.73
N TYR A 193 -20.00 -13.04 -3.01
CA TYR A 193 -18.76 -13.24 -3.76
C TYR A 193 -17.61 -12.64 -2.96
N ARG A 194 -16.42 -13.23 -3.07
CA ARG A 194 -15.20 -12.61 -2.52
C ARG A 194 -14.90 -11.35 -3.32
N ARG A 195 -14.50 -10.29 -2.64
CA ARG A 195 -14.14 -9.00 -3.24
C ARG A 195 -12.74 -8.54 -2.83
N PHE A 196 -12.22 -7.53 -3.51
CA PHE A 196 -10.99 -6.86 -3.09
C PHE A 196 -11.28 -5.97 -1.88
N PHE A 197 -10.69 -6.32 -0.73
CA PHE A 197 -10.97 -5.67 0.55
C PHE A 197 -12.46 -5.51 0.83
N SER A 198 -12.92 -4.26 0.89
CA SER A 198 -14.31 -3.88 1.12
C SER A 198 -14.97 -3.18 -0.08
N VAL A 199 -14.42 -3.37 -1.29
CA VAL A 199 -14.87 -2.71 -2.53
C VAL A 199 -15.77 -3.67 -3.31
N SER A 200 -17.09 -3.42 -3.33
CA SER A 200 -18.06 -4.31 -4.00
C SER A 200 -17.92 -4.28 -5.52
N GLU A 201 -17.30 -3.25 -6.05
CA GLU A 201 -17.07 -3.03 -7.47
C GLU A 201 -15.93 -3.90 -8.02
N LEU A 202 -15.26 -4.72 -7.18
CA LEU A 202 -14.17 -5.61 -7.58
C LEU A 202 -14.44 -7.04 -7.10
N ILE A 203 -14.68 -7.96 -8.03
CA ILE A 203 -14.98 -9.37 -7.77
C ILE A 203 -13.71 -10.23 -7.84
N GLY A 204 -13.53 -11.11 -6.85
CA GLY A 204 -12.36 -11.98 -6.73
C GLY A 204 -12.32 -13.07 -7.79
N VAL A 205 -11.15 -13.21 -8.43
CA VAL A 205 -10.85 -14.22 -9.45
C VAL A 205 -10.16 -15.42 -8.83
N ARG A 206 -10.52 -16.62 -9.29
CA ARG A 206 -9.98 -17.91 -8.82
C ARG A 206 -8.75 -18.34 -9.63
N VAL A 207 -7.70 -17.52 -9.56
CA VAL A 207 -6.45 -17.74 -10.32
C VAL A 207 -5.69 -19.01 -9.90
N GLU A 208 -6.05 -19.62 -8.78
CA GLU A 208 -5.56 -20.94 -8.39
C GLU A 208 -5.92 -22.03 -9.43
N GLU A 209 -7.07 -21.87 -10.09
CA GLU A 209 -7.54 -22.77 -11.16
C GLU A 209 -6.63 -22.61 -12.40
N PRO A 210 -6.04 -23.70 -12.93
CA PRO A 210 -5.11 -23.62 -14.06
C PRO A 210 -5.66 -22.91 -15.29
N GLU A 211 -6.90 -23.24 -15.70
CA GLU A 211 -7.56 -22.65 -16.88
C GLU A 211 -7.81 -21.14 -16.69
N VAL A 212 -8.10 -20.70 -15.47
CA VAL A 212 -8.29 -19.28 -15.15
C VAL A 212 -6.95 -18.55 -15.17
N PHE A 213 -5.88 -19.13 -14.62
CA PHE A 213 -4.54 -18.57 -14.73
C PHE A 213 -4.13 -18.41 -16.20
N GLU A 214 -4.26 -19.46 -17.00
CA GLU A 214 -3.94 -19.43 -18.43
C GLU A 214 -4.71 -18.32 -19.14
N ALA A 215 -6.03 -18.26 -18.98
CA ALA A 215 -6.86 -17.25 -19.65
C ALA A 215 -6.58 -15.80 -19.21
N THR A 216 -6.20 -15.61 -17.95
CA THR A 216 -5.93 -14.26 -17.40
C THR A 216 -4.50 -13.78 -17.62
N HIS A 217 -3.57 -14.68 -17.90
CA HIS A 217 -2.14 -14.36 -18.07
C HIS A 217 -1.62 -14.48 -19.50
N ASP A 218 -2.32 -15.20 -20.38
CA ASP A 218 -1.89 -15.50 -21.76
C ASP A 218 -1.34 -14.25 -22.48
N ARG A 219 -2.10 -13.15 -22.49
CA ARG A 219 -1.71 -11.93 -23.19
C ARG A 219 -0.43 -11.30 -22.62
N ILE A 220 -0.31 -11.20 -21.28
CA ILE A 220 0.87 -10.62 -20.64
C ILE A 220 2.09 -11.51 -20.87
N LEU A 221 1.93 -12.83 -20.76
CA LEU A 221 3.01 -13.79 -20.99
C LEU A 221 3.47 -13.78 -22.44
N ALA A 222 2.56 -13.69 -23.41
CA ALA A 222 2.89 -13.52 -24.83
C ALA A 222 3.72 -12.25 -25.06
N LEU A 223 3.29 -11.10 -24.52
CA LEU A 223 4.04 -9.84 -24.61
C LEU A 223 5.42 -9.93 -23.96
N LEU A 224 5.56 -10.70 -22.89
CA LEU A 224 6.84 -10.95 -22.21
C LEU A 224 7.76 -11.88 -23.04
N HIS A 225 7.23 -12.96 -23.63
CA HIS A 225 7.99 -13.89 -24.48
C HIS A 225 8.44 -13.26 -25.79
N GLU A 226 7.62 -12.38 -26.37
CA GLU A 226 7.97 -11.59 -27.55
C GLU A 226 8.97 -10.47 -27.23
N GLY A 227 9.30 -10.28 -25.95
CA GLY A 227 10.20 -9.23 -25.50
C GLY A 227 9.61 -7.85 -25.76
N VAL A 228 8.32 -7.64 -25.51
CA VAL A 228 7.72 -6.30 -25.32
C VAL A 228 7.88 -5.87 -23.86
N ILE A 229 7.67 -6.81 -22.94
CA ILE A 229 7.80 -6.65 -21.49
C ILE A 229 9.02 -7.45 -20.99
N ASP A 230 9.73 -6.91 -20.00
CA ASP A 230 10.98 -7.47 -19.47
C ASP A 230 10.86 -8.00 -18.03
N GLY A 231 9.87 -7.53 -17.26
CA GLY A 231 9.60 -7.94 -15.88
C GLY A 231 8.17 -7.63 -15.43
N LEU A 232 7.82 -8.09 -14.22
CA LEU A 232 6.45 -8.03 -13.69
C LEU A 232 6.42 -7.44 -12.26
N ARG A 233 5.35 -6.74 -11.92
CA ARG A 233 4.96 -6.42 -10.54
C ARG A 233 3.59 -7.05 -10.28
N VAL A 234 3.48 -7.87 -9.24
CA VAL A 234 2.23 -8.55 -8.88
C VAL A 234 1.47 -7.73 -7.85
N ASP A 235 0.26 -7.30 -8.21
CA ASP A 235 -0.69 -6.66 -7.31
C ASP A 235 -1.29 -7.64 -6.31
N HIS A 236 -1.37 -7.22 -5.05
CA HIS A 236 -2.12 -7.89 -3.98
C HIS A 236 -2.06 -9.44 -3.97
N PRO A 237 -0.86 -10.07 -3.93
CA PRO A 237 -0.70 -11.52 -3.80
C PRO A 237 -1.37 -12.09 -2.53
N ASP A 238 -1.48 -11.28 -1.47
CA ASP A 238 -2.07 -11.71 -0.19
C ASP A 238 -3.58 -11.98 -0.30
N GLY A 239 -4.25 -11.54 -1.38
CA GLY A 239 -5.66 -11.86 -1.65
C GLY A 239 -5.87 -13.22 -2.35
N LEU A 240 -4.80 -13.83 -2.86
CA LEU A 240 -4.87 -15.09 -3.62
C LEU A 240 -5.19 -16.28 -2.70
N ALA A 241 -5.84 -17.31 -3.25
CA ALA A 241 -6.12 -18.53 -2.51
C ALA A 241 -4.81 -19.26 -2.14
N ASP A 242 -3.94 -19.45 -3.13
CA ASP A 242 -2.62 -20.10 -2.99
C ASP A 242 -1.53 -19.26 -3.68
N PRO A 243 -0.98 -18.24 -3.00
CA PRO A 243 0.11 -17.43 -3.55
C PRO A 243 1.40 -18.25 -3.77
N ASP A 244 1.64 -19.30 -2.98
CA ASP A 244 2.81 -20.17 -3.14
C ASP A 244 2.80 -20.91 -4.49
N ALA A 245 1.63 -21.45 -4.89
CA ALA A 245 1.47 -22.10 -6.18
C ALA A 245 1.41 -21.08 -7.33
N TYR A 246 0.69 -19.97 -7.15
CA TYR A 246 0.58 -18.93 -8.17
C TYR A 246 1.96 -18.39 -8.57
N LEU A 247 2.80 -18.01 -7.60
CA LEU A 247 4.11 -17.43 -7.89
C LEU A 247 5.08 -18.43 -8.53
N ARG A 248 5.00 -19.73 -8.17
CA ARG A 248 5.76 -20.79 -8.87
C ARG A 248 5.31 -20.92 -10.33
N ARG A 249 4.00 -20.99 -10.56
CA ARG A 249 3.43 -21.07 -11.92
C ARG A 249 3.83 -19.85 -12.77
N LEU A 250 3.76 -18.65 -12.18
CA LEU A 250 4.17 -17.41 -12.85
C LEU A 250 5.66 -17.38 -13.15
N HIS A 251 6.51 -17.84 -12.22
CA HIS A 251 7.95 -17.92 -12.45
C HIS A 251 8.30 -18.86 -13.60
N GLU A 252 7.70 -20.05 -13.63
CA GLU A 252 7.87 -21.01 -14.73
C GLU A 252 7.38 -20.43 -16.07
N ALA A 253 6.17 -19.88 -16.08
CA ALA A 253 5.55 -19.33 -17.29
C ALA A 253 6.29 -18.09 -17.83
N SER A 254 6.83 -17.24 -16.96
CA SER A 254 7.62 -16.07 -17.37
C SER A 254 9.07 -16.43 -17.75
N GLY A 255 9.53 -17.65 -17.49
CA GLY A 255 10.94 -18.01 -17.68
C GLY A 255 11.87 -17.29 -16.69
N GLY A 256 11.38 -17.05 -15.47
CA GLY A 256 12.16 -16.44 -14.38
C GLY A 256 12.50 -14.97 -14.60
N ARG A 257 11.64 -14.20 -15.28
CA ARG A 257 11.84 -12.74 -15.40
C ARG A 257 11.75 -12.08 -14.03
N TRP A 258 12.44 -10.94 -13.90
CA TRP A 258 12.43 -10.15 -12.68
C TRP A 258 10.99 -9.82 -12.29
N THR A 259 10.57 -10.31 -11.14
CA THR A 259 9.19 -10.23 -10.66
C THR A 259 9.22 -9.78 -9.21
N VAL A 260 8.56 -8.68 -8.88
CA VAL A 260 8.35 -8.23 -7.50
C VAL A 260 6.88 -8.35 -7.12
N VAL A 261 6.61 -8.47 -5.82
CA VAL A 261 5.25 -8.63 -5.31
C VAL A 261 4.90 -7.49 -4.36
N GLU A 262 3.70 -6.95 -4.49
CA GLU A 262 3.17 -5.98 -3.54
C GLU A 262 2.75 -6.69 -2.24
N LYS A 263 3.72 -6.95 -1.38
CA LYS A 263 3.49 -7.60 -0.08
C LYS A 263 3.97 -6.69 1.03
N ILE A 264 3.07 -6.36 1.96
CA ILE A 264 3.39 -5.55 3.13
C ILE A 264 3.94 -6.45 4.22
N LEU A 265 5.16 -6.18 4.68
CA LEU A 265 5.80 -6.91 5.77
C LEU A 265 5.59 -6.14 7.08
N SER A 266 5.00 -6.81 8.07
CA SER A 266 4.98 -6.33 9.45
C SER A 266 6.38 -6.37 10.08
N ASP A 267 6.55 -5.74 11.23
CA ASP A 267 7.82 -5.76 11.95
C ASP A 267 8.26 -7.19 12.29
N GLY A 268 9.52 -7.53 12.00
CA GLY A 268 10.06 -8.88 12.16
C GLY A 268 9.53 -9.93 11.16
N GLU A 269 8.57 -9.59 10.30
CA GLU A 269 8.08 -10.49 9.26
C GLU A 269 9.09 -10.61 8.11
N HIS A 270 9.21 -11.82 7.56
CA HIS A 270 10.05 -12.11 6.41
C HIS A 270 9.21 -12.61 5.24
N LEU A 271 9.59 -12.21 4.03
CA LEU A 271 9.02 -12.76 2.81
C LEU A 271 9.27 -14.29 2.76
N PRO A 272 8.29 -15.12 2.39
CA PRO A 272 8.50 -16.56 2.30
C PRO A 272 9.67 -16.90 1.37
N ALA A 273 10.69 -17.58 1.91
CA ALA A 273 11.93 -17.90 1.18
C ALA A 273 11.71 -18.85 -0.02
N SER A 274 10.56 -19.53 -0.06
CA SER A 274 10.16 -20.41 -1.17
C SER A 274 9.60 -19.65 -2.38
N TRP A 275 9.28 -18.35 -2.27
CA TRP A 275 8.71 -17.58 -3.37
C TRP A 275 9.79 -17.28 -4.42
N PRO A 276 9.61 -17.73 -5.69
CA PRO A 276 10.60 -17.54 -6.74
C PRO A 276 10.46 -16.15 -7.39
N VAL A 277 10.58 -15.11 -6.55
CA VAL A 277 10.44 -13.70 -6.89
C VAL A 277 11.74 -12.96 -6.56
N ALA A 278 11.88 -11.73 -7.06
CA ALA A 278 13.02 -10.86 -6.74
C ALA A 278 12.91 -10.21 -5.35
N GLY A 279 11.69 -10.10 -4.82
CA GLY A 279 11.39 -9.55 -3.50
C GLY A 279 10.05 -8.82 -3.46
N THR A 280 9.91 -7.87 -2.54
CA THR A 280 8.72 -7.01 -2.42
C THR A 280 8.82 -5.81 -3.38
N THR A 281 7.78 -4.99 -3.45
CA THR A 281 7.83 -3.65 -4.05
C THR A 281 8.64 -2.65 -3.21
N GLY A 282 8.85 -2.90 -1.90
CA GLY A 282 9.81 -2.15 -1.07
C GLY A 282 9.24 -1.26 0.04
N TYR A 283 7.97 -1.44 0.47
CA TYR A 283 7.42 -0.70 1.61
C TYR A 283 8.16 -0.98 2.93
N ASP A 284 8.76 -2.16 3.06
CA ASP A 284 9.66 -2.47 4.16
C ASP A 284 10.89 -1.55 4.14
N ALA A 285 11.49 -1.28 2.98
CA ALA A 285 12.59 -0.34 2.88
C ALA A 285 12.16 1.10 3.21
N LEU A 286 10.98 1.54 2.74
CA LEU A 286 10.38 2.83 3.06
C LEU A 286 10.38 3.06 4.58
N ARG A 287 9.84 2.10 5.34
CA ARG A 287 9.78 2.15 6.80
C ARG A 287 11.16 2.33 7.42
N HIS A 288 12.16 1.59 6.93
CA HIS A 288 13.52 1.65 7.48
C HIS A 288 14.23 2.97 7.18
N ILE A 289 14.00 3.56 6.00
CA ILE A 289 14.53 4.87 5.65
C ILE A 289 13.88 5.96 6.49
N ASP A 290 12.55 5.98 6.58
CA ASP A 290 11.83 7.02 7.34
C ASP A 290 12.17 6.98 8.84
N GLY A 291 12.32 5.78 9.40
CA GLY A 291 12.67 5.62 10.81
C GLY A 291 14.03 6.20 11.19
N LEU A 292 15.00 6.25 10.27
CA LEU A 292 16.30 6.89 10.51
C LEU A 292 16.19 8.39 10.82
N PHE A 293 15.24 9.08 10.20
CA PHE A 293 15.07 10.53 10.34
C PHE A 293 14.16 10.91 11.52
N THR A 294 13.67 9.93 12.26
CA THR A 294 12.79 10.13 13.42
C THR A 294 13.62 10.11 14.71
N ASP A 295 13.55 11.17 15.51
CA ASP A 295 14.20 11.24 16.84
C ASP A 295 13.39 10.41 17.85
N PRO A 296 13.93 9.32 18.42
CA PRO A 296 13.19 8.47 19.35
C PRO A 296 12.79 9.20 20.64
N ALA A 297 13.66 10.06 21.17
CA ALA A 297 13.37 10.79 22.40
C ALA A 297 12.30 11.85 22.16
N GLY A 298 12.44 12.60 21.07
CA GLY A 298 11.49 13.64 20.72
C GLY A 298 10.15 13.12 20.18
N PHE A 299 10.08 11.91 19.60
CA PHE A 299 8.81 11.23 19.35
C PHE A 299 8.05 10.94 20.64
N GLY A 300 8.74 10.44 21.68
CA GLY A 300 8.13 10.20 22.99
C GLY A 300 7.53 11.48 23.62
N GLU A 301 8.24 12.60 23.47
CA GLU A 301 7.74 13.91 23.90
C GLU A 301 6.55 14.39 23.05
N LEU A 302 6.65 14.30 21.73
CA LEU A 302 5.58 14.66 20.79
C LEU A 302 4.30 13.87 21.05
N LEU A 303 4.42 12.58 21.36
CA LEU A 303 3.30 11.73 21.77
C LEU A 303 2.66 12.23 23.07
N GLY A 304 3.46 12.72 24.02
CA GLY A 304 2.98 13.37 25.23
C GLY A 304 2.22 14.67 24.95
N GLN A 305 2.73 15.51 24.05
CA GLN A 305 2.07 16.75 23.61
C GLN A 305 0.73 16.45 22.92
N TYR A 306 0.73 15.50 22.00
CA TYR A 306 -0.48 15.01 21.33
C TYR A 306 -1.54 14.54 22.33
N ARG A 307 -1.17 13.71 23.31
CA ARG A 307 -2.11 13.20 24.33
C ARG A 307 -2.67 14.32 25.22
N ARG A 308 -1.91 15.38 25.49
CA ARG A 308 -2.40 16.57 26.21
C ARG A 308 -3.34 17.42 25.34
N PHE A 309 -3.00 17.61 24.07
CA PHE A 309 -3.76 18.44 23.15
C PHE A 309 -5.07 17.78 22.72
N ALA A 310 -5.01 16.55 22.21
CA ALA A 310 -6.15 15.86 21.62
C ALA A 310 -6.97 15.06 22.64
N ALA A 311 -6.37 14.73 23.80
CA ALA A 311 -6.97 13.91 24.85
C ALA A 311 -7.76 12.68 24.33
N PRO A 312 -7.21 11.88 23.39
CA PRO A 312 -7.94 10.76 22.81
C PRO A 312 -8.23 9.68 23.84
N GLN A 313 -9.32 8.93 23.61
CA GLN A 313 -9.52 7.66 24.31
C GLN A 313 -8.42 6.66 23.95
N THR A 314 -8.09 5.77 24.87
CA THR A 314 -7.02 4.76 24.71
C THR A 314 -7.11 4.01 23.38
N ASP A 315 -8.30 3.58 23.00
CA ASP A 315 -8.58 2.78 21.80
C ASP A 315 -9.09 3.60 20.59
N ARG A 316 -9.04 4.94 20.68
CA ARG A 316 -9.41 5.87 19.60
C ARG A 316 -8.30 6.88 19.33
N GLY A 317 -7.06 6.41 19.29
CA GLY A 317 -5.89 7.23 19.00
C GLY A 317 -4.97 7.47 20.18
N GLY A 318 -5.29 7.03 21.40
CA GLY A 318 -4.45 7.25 22.58
C GLY A 318 -3.26 6.29 22.71
N GLN A 319 -3.47 5.02 22.36
CA GLN A 319 -2.44 3.97 22.33
C GLN A 319 -2.58 3.17 21.04
N TRP A 320 -1.45 2.79 20.45
CA TRP A 320 -1.42 2.20 19.11
C TRP A 320 -2.14 0.85 19.08
N GLU A 321 -1.74 -0.07 19.94
CA GLU A 321 -2.22 -1.46 19.97
C GLU A 321 -3.73 -1.50 20.23
N ALA A 322 -4.21 -0.73 21.21
CA ALA A 322 -5.64 -0.61 21.51
C ALA A 322 -6.44 0.01 20.34
N THR A 323 -5.87 1.00 19.66
CA THR A 323 -6.52 1.66 18.51
C THR A 323 -6.61 0.72 17.31
N ALA A 324 -5.52 0.03 16.98
CA ALA A 324 -5.48 -0.98 15.93
C ALA A 324 -6.47 -2.11 16.22
N ARG A 325 -6.50 -2.60 17.46
CA ARG A 325 -7.45 -3.63 17.90
C ARG A 325 -8.91 -3.18 17.73
N ARG A 326 -9.25 -1.96 18.17
CA ARG A 326 -10.60 -1.40 18.05
C ARG A 326 -11.00 -1.19 16.59
N ALA A 327 -10.07 -0.77 15.74
CA ALA A 327 -10.28 -0.68 14.31
C ALA A 327 -10.56 -2.06 13.69
N ALA A 328 -9.79 -3.08 14.07
CA ALA A 328 -9.98 -4.45 13.61
C ALA A 328 -11.36 -5.00 14.00
N TYR A 329 -11.81 -4.77 15.23
CA TYR A 329 -13.18 -5.12 15.63
C TYR A 329 -14.25 -4.42 14.80
N LYS A 330 -14.09 -3.11 14.52
CA LYS A 330 -15.02 -2.37 13.67
C LYS A 330 -15.09 -3.01 12.28
N VAL A 331 -13.95 -3.25 11.64
CA VAL A 331 -13.89 -3.77 10.27
C VAL A 331 -14.46 -5.20 10.22
N VAL A 332 -14.02 -6.11 11.09
CA VAL A 332 -14.45 -7.52 11.05
C VAL A 332 -15.95 -7.72 11.34
N THR A 333 -16.53 -6.86 12.18
CA THR A 333 -17.96 -6.95 12.55
C THR A 333 -18.88 -6.12 11.66
N HIS A 334 -18.31 -5.19 10.88
CA HIS A 334 -19.08 -4.26 10.06
C HIS A 334 -18.73 -4.41 8.58
N GLU A 335 -17.57 -3.95 8.15
CA GLU A 335 -17.19 -3.87 6.72
C GLU A 335 -16.96 -5.25 6.08
N LEU A 336 -16.46 -6.22 6.87
CA LEU A 336 -16.21 -7.61 6.48
C LEU A 336 -17.19 -8.60 7.13
N ALA A 337 -18.41 -8.14 7.46
CA ALA A 337 -19.39 -9.00 8.10
C ALA A 337 -19.80 -10.17 7.19
N ALA A 338 -20.00 -9.93 5.89
CA ALA A 338 -20.31 -10.98 4.93
C ALA A 338 -19.20 -12.05 4.83
N GLU A 339 -17.94 -11.62 4.78
CA GLU A 339 -16.76 -12.49 4.74
C GLU A 339 -16.61 -13.29 6.05
N THR A 340 -16.89 -12.67 7.19
CA THR A 340 -16.88 -13.34 8.51
C THR A 340 -17.98 -14.38 8.63
N GLU A 341 -19.18 -14.10 8.12
CA GLU A 341 -20.28 -15.07 8.08
C GLU A 341 -19.96 -16.23 7.13
N ARG A 342 -19.34 -15.96 5.96
CA ARG A 342 -18.86 -17.02 5.06
C ARG A 342 -17.83 -17.91 5.74
N LEU A 343 -16.87 -17.31 6.45
CA LEU A 343 -15.84 -18.04 7.18
C LEU A 343 -16.43 -18.89 8.32
N THR A 344 -17.46 -18.37 9.00
CA THR A 344 -18.20 -19.12 10.02
C THR A 344 -18.91 -20.34 9.43
N ARG A 345 -19.56 -20.19 8.26
CA ARG A 345 -20.15 -21.33 7.53
C ARG A 345 -19.10 -22.36 7.11
N ALA A 346 -17.94 -21.92 6.64
CA ALA A 346 -16.84 -22.82 6.29
C ALA A 346 -16.35 -23.62 7.51
N ALA A 347 -16.16 -22.97 8.66
CA ALA A 347 -15.78 -23.64 9.90
C ALA A 347 -16.82 -24.68 10.35
N LEU A 348 -18.12 -24.32 10.27
CA LEU A 348 -19.22 -25.22 10.61
C LEU A 348 -19.24 -26.47 9.74
N ARG A 349 -19.07 -26.33 8.41
CA ARG A 349 -19.00 -27.48 7.50
C ARG A 349 -17.87 -28.45 7.86
N VAL A 350 -16.70 -27.93 8.22
CA VAL A 350 -15.58 -28.77 8.69
C VAL A 350 -15.97 -29.52 9.97
N CYS A 351 -16.60 -28.85 10.92
CA CYS A 351 -17.03 -29.45 12.18
C CYS A 351 -18.12 -30.54 11.98
N GLU A 352 -19.11 -30.27 11.14
CA GLU A 352 -20.24 -31.18 10.87
C GLU A 352 -19.81 -32.45 10.12
N THR A 353 -18.87 -32.32 9.19
CA THR A 353 -18.37 -33.44 8.37
C THR A 353 -17.21 -34.19 9.01
N SER A 354 -16.66 -33.68 10.12
CA SER A 354 -15.51 -34.28 10.80
C SER A 354 -15.78 -35.71 11.28
N ALA A 355 -14.78 -36.59 11.07
CA ALA A 355 -14.77 -37.93 11.63
C ALA A 355 -14.57 -37.95 13.15
N ASP A 356 -13.96 -36.90 13.72
CA ASP A 356 -13.76 -36.75 15.16
C ASP A 356 -15.03 -36.17 15.82
N PRO A 357 -15.73 -36.96 16.67
CA PRO A 357 -16.91 -36.47 17.37
C PRO A 357 -16.65 -35.27 18.29
N ALA A 358 -15.41 -35.06 18.73
CA ALA A 358 -15.05 -33.91 19.58
C ALA A 358 -15.10 -32.56 18.82
N LEU A 359 -15.04 -32.60 17.49
CA LEU A 359 -15.20 -31.42 16.63
C LEU A 359 -16.68 -31.15 16.29
N ARG A 360 -17.59 -32.08 16.58
CA ARG A 360 -19.03 -31.92 16.35
C ARG A 360 -19.66 -31.08 17.48
N ASP A 361 -20.93 -30.70 17.30
CA ASP A 361 -21.74 -29.94 18.28
C ASP A 361 -21.19 -28.55 18.63
N ARG A 362 -20.67 -27.82 17.64
CA ARG A 362 -20.19 -26.44 17.81
C ARG A 362 -21.27 -25.41 17.48
N ALA A 363 -21.54 -24.51 18.41
CA ALA A 363 -22.50 -23.43 18.19
C ALA A 363 -21.95 -22.41 17.17
N PRO A 364 -22.72 -22.02 16.13
CA PRO A 364 -22.29 -21.03 15.14
C PRO A 364 -21.78 -19.72 15.74
N TRP A 365 -22.45 -19.22 16.79
CA TRP A 365 -22.06 -17.97 17.44
C TRP A 365 -20.68 -18.10 18.12
N ALA A 366 -20.36 -19.27 18.70
CA ALA A 366 -19.09 -19.48 19.40
C ALA A 366 -17.92 -19.56 18.41
N LEU A 367 -18.10 -20.25 17.27
CA LEU A 367 -17.12 -20.27 16.19
C LEU A 367 -16.90 -18.87 15.61
N ARG A 368 -17.98 -18.10 15.37
CA ARG A 368 -17.88 -16.72 14.90
C ARG A 368 -17.10 -15.83 15.87
N THR A 369 -17.39 -15.90 17.16
CA THR A 369 -16.66 -15.15 18.19
C THR A 369 -15.19 -15.56 18.20
N ALA A 370 -14.88 -16.87 18.19
CA ALA A 370 -13.51 -17.37 18.16
C ALA A 370 -12.73 -16.89 16.92
N LEU A 371 -13.37 -16.91 15.74
CA LEU A 371 -12.80 -16.38 14.49
C LEU A 371 -12.48 -14.90 14.60
N GLN A 372 -13.44 -14.09 15.07
CA GLN A 372 -13.25 -12.65 15.26
C GLN A 372 -12.10 -12.39 16.23
N GLU A 373 -12.08 -13.05 17.39
CA GLU A 373 -11.05 -12.89 18.41
C GLU A 373 -9.66 -13.26 17.90
N LEU A 374 -9.50 -14.35 17.14
CA LEU A 374 -8.21 -14.71 16.57
C LEU A 374 -7.78 -13.75 15.45
N LEU A 375 -8.69 -13.38 14.54
CA LEU A 375 -8.41 -12.48 13.42
C LEU A 375 -7.93 -11.10 13.88
N VAL A 376 -8.59 -10.49 14.88
CA VAL A 376 -8.19 -9.16 15.38
C VAL A 376 -6.83 -9.16 16.10
N ARG A 377 -6.31 -10.35 16.42
CA ARG A 377 -5.08 -10.61 17.18
C ARG A 377 -3.87 -10.87 16.28
N LEU A 378 -4.08 -11.03 14.97
CA LEU A 378 -3.00 -11.25 14.02
C LEU A 378 -2.14 -10.00 13.87
N GLU A 379 -0.83 -10.19 13.94
CA GLU A 379 0.17 -9.12 13.81
C GLU A 379 0.73 -8.98 12.38
N VAL A 380 0.46 -9.97 11.52
CA VAL A 380 0.80 -10.00 10.09
C VAL A 380 -0.48 -9.96 9.24
N TYR A 381 -0.34 -9.75 7.93
CA TYR A 381 -1.49 -9.70 7.02
C TYR A 381 -2.19 -11.06 6.90
N ARG A 382 -1.44 -12.16 6.79
CA ARG A 382 -2.02 -13.50 6.70
C ARG A 382 -1.00 -14.58 7.03
N PRO A 383 -1.45 -15.79 7.42
CA PRO A 383 -0.62 -16.98 7.37
C PRO A 383 -0.44 -17.51 5.93
N TYR A 384 0.67 -18.23 5.72
CA TYR A 384 1.00 -18.93 4.48
C TYR A 384 1.23 -20.42 4.75
N ALA A 385 0.86 -21.28 3.80
CA ALA A 385 1.11 -22.71 3.91
C ALA A 385 2.61 -23.05 3.86
N SER A 386 3.41 -22.24 3.16
CA SER A 386 4.87 -22.33 3.13
C SER A 386 5.57 -21.84 4.41
N GLY A 387 4.86 -21.19 5.33
CA GLY A 387 5.40 -20.64 6.57
C GLY A 387 4.98 -21.41 7.83
N ASP A 388 5.51 -20.99 8.98
CA ASP A 388 5.05 -21.49 10.27
C ASP A 388 3.76 -20.79 10.69
N VAL A 389 2.62 -21.42 10.40
CA VAL A 389 1.29 -20.90 10.76
C VAL A 389 1.12 -20.77 12.28
N ALA A 390 1.83 -21.56 13.09
CA ALA A 390 1.75 -21.49 14.55
C ALA A 390 2.48 -20.25 15.11
N ALA A 391 3.46 -19.71 14.37
CA ALA A 391 4.09 -18.43 14.70
C ALA A 391 3.18 -17.23 14.39
N VAL A 392 2.20 -17.39 13.49
CA VAL A 392 1.22 -16.36 13.13
C VAL A 392 -0.02 -16.43 14.04
N VAL A 393 -0.58 -17.62 14.24
CA VAL A 393 -1.72 -17.87 15.13
C VAL A 393 -1.21 -18.48 16.43
N THR A 394 -0.60 -17.62 17.25
CA THR A 394 0.13 -18.03 18.45
C THR A 394 -0.79 -18.61 19.53
N GLU A 395 -0.21 -19.43 20.42
CA GLU A 395 -0.95 -19.92 21.60
C GLU A 395 -1.31 -18.76 22.55
N GLU A 396 -0.49 -17.72 22.62
CA GLU A 396 -0.76 -16.52 23.42
C GLU A 396 -2.01 -15.78 22.91
N ALA A 397 -2.11 -15.59 21.58
CA ALA A 397 -3.31 -15.02 20.97
C ALA A 397 -4.56 -15.88 21.23
N ALA A 398 -4.42 -17.21 21.17
CA ALA A 398 -5.51 -18.12 21.51
C ALA A 398 -5.92 -18.02 23.00
N ALA A 399 -4.95 -17.94 23.91
CA ALA A 399 -5.19 -17.77 25.34
C ALA A 399 -5.97 -16.51 25.64
N GLU A 400 -5.60 -15.38 25.04
CA GLU A 400 -6.35 -14.14 25.19
C GLU A 400 -7.75 -14.21 24.56
N ALA A 401 -7.87 -14.85 23.38
CA ALA A 401 -9.15 -15.01 22.70
C ALA A 401 -10.16 -15.82 23.54
N ARG A 402 -9.69 -16.79 24.34
CA ARG A 402 -10.54 -17.56 25.26
C ARG A 402 -11.22 -16.69 26.33
N HIS A 403 -10.66 -15.52 26.67
CA HIS A 403 -11.28 -14.59 27.63
C HIS A 403 -12.57 -13.93 27.11
N ALA A 404 -12.90 -14.06 25.83
CA ALA A 404 -14.18 -13.62 25.29
C ALA A 404 -15.36 -14.51 25.74
N PHE A 405 -15.09 -15.66 26.37
CA PHE A 405 -16.08 -16.64 26.77
C PHE A 405 -16.14 -16.76 28.30
N VAL A 406 -17.36 -16.85 28.83
CA VAL A 406 -17.60 -17.07 30.27
C VAL A 406 -17.55 -18.57 30.60
N VAL A 407 -18.06 -19.41 29.69
CA VAL A 407 -18.13 -20.86 29.86
C VAL A 407 -16.89 -21.52 29.23
N PRO A 408 -16.07 -22.27 29.99
CA PRO A 408 -14.85 -22.89 29.46
C PRO A 408 -15.09 -23.83 28.27
N GLU A 409 -16.20 -24.57 28.27
CA GLU A 409 -16.57 -25.48 27.17
C GLU A 409 -16.86 -24.72 25.87
N GLU A 410 -17.44 -23.53 25.95
CA GLU A 410 -17.64 -22.64 24.80
C GLU A 410 -16.32 -22.03 24.33
N ALA A 411 -15.41 -21.71 25.27
CA ALA A 411 -14.07 -21.20 24.95
C ALA A 411 -13.24 -22.18 24.11
N GLY A 412 -13.54 -23.49 24.19
CA GLY A 412 -12.94 -24.52 23.33
C GLY A 412 -13.18 -24.29 21.83
N ALA A 413 -14.11 -23.42 21.43
CA ALA A 413 -14.25 -22.99 20.03
C ALA A 413 -12.98 -22.28 19.50
N VAL A 414 -12.22 -21.60 20.36
CA VAL A 414 -10.94 -20.97 20.00
C VAL A 414 -9.93 -22.02 19.59
N ASP A 415 -9.82 -23.10 20.36
CA ASP A 415 -8.88 -24.19 20.08
C ASP A 415 -9.26 -24.91 18.79
N VAL A 416 -10.57 -25.15 18.56
CA VAL A 416 -11.07 -25.70 17.29
C VAL A 416 -10.66 -24.82 16.12
N VAL A 417 -11.01 -23.53 16.14
CA VAL A 417 -10.69 -22.61 15.03
C VAL A 417 -9.19 -22.56 14.79
N ARG A 418 -8.39 -22.47 15.86
CA ARG A 418 -6.93 -22.49 15.74
C ARG A 418 -6.43 -23.77 15.10
N ASP A 419 -6.91 -24.95 15.52
CA ASP A 419 -6.52 -26.23 14.93
C ASP A 419 -6.97 -26.38 13.48
N LEU A 420 -8.11 -25.78 13.09
CA LEU A 420 -8.51 -25.69 11.68
C LEU A 420 -7.47 -24.87 10.88
N VAL A 421 -7.08 -23.68 11.37
CA VAL A 421 -6.11 -22.82 10.67
C VAL A 421 -4.75 -23.52 10.55
N LEU A 422 -4.32 -24.20 11.61
CA LEU A 422 -3.07 -24.96 11.68
C LEU A 422 -3.10 -26.26 10.85
N GLY A 423 -4.25 -26.64 10.28
CA GLY A 423 -4.41 -27.88 9.53
C GLY A 423 -4.29 -29.15 10.40
N ARG A 424 -4.58 -29.05 11.70
CA ARG A 424 -4.51 -30.17 12.66
C ARG A 424 -5.80 -30.96 12.78
N ALA A 425 -6.89 -30.44 12.22
CA ALA A 425 -8.23 -31.03 12.27
C ALA A 425 -8.52 -32.05 11.16
N GLY A 426 -7.49 -32.60 10.50
CA GLY A 426 -7.62 -33.57 9.42
C GLY A 426 -7.17 -33.02 8.06
N ALA A 427 -7.73 -33.57 6.99
CA ALA A 427 -7.49 -33.14 5.62
C ALA A 427 -8.77 -33.30 4.79
N GLY A 428 -9.00 -32.42 3.82
CA GLY A 428 -10.18 -32.45 2.96
C GLY A 428 -10.53 -31.07 2.40
N PRO A 429 -11.37 -31.03 1.35
CA PRO A 429 -11.69 -29.81 0.62
C PRO A 429 -12.36 -28.74 1.49
N GLU A 430 -13.15 -29.14 2.50
CA GLU A 430 -13.79 -28.20 3.43
C GLU A 430 -12.76 -27.50 4.32
N LEU A 431 -11.74 -28.22 4.79
CA LEU A 431 -10.67 -27.65 5.60
C LEU A 431 -9.76 -26.76 4.76
N ASP A 432 -9.48 -27.16 3.52
CA ASP A 432 -8.69 -26.36 2.59
C ASP A 432 -9.40 -25.04 2.23
N ASP A 433 -10.72 -25.09 1.93
CA ASP A 433 -11.54 -23.88 1.74
C ASP A 433 -11.49 -23.00 3.00
N PHE A 434 -11.71 -23.55 4.19
CA PHE A 434 -11.64 -22.78 5.43
C PHE A 434 -10.30 -22.06 5.60
N ARG A 435 -9.17 -22.76 5.41
CA ARG A 435 -7.82 -22.17 5.57
C ARG A 435 -7.56 -21.07 4.55
N VAL A 436 -7.99 -21.28 3.30
CA VAL A 436 -7.94 -20.26 2.25
C VAL A 436 -8.76 -19.03 2.64
N ARG A 437 -10.02 -19.21 3.04
CA ARG A 437 -10.89 -18.08 3.43
C ARG A 437 -10.37 -17.34 4.65
N PHE A 438 -9.83 -18.06 5.64
CA PHE A 438 -9.24 -17.44 6.82
C PHE A 438 -8.10 -16.50 6.42
N ALA A 439 -7.19 -16.96 5.56
CA ALA A 439 -6.04 -16.19 5.14
C ALA A 439 -6.42 -14.99 4.23
N GLN A 440 -7.39 -15.15 3.33
CA GLN A 440 -7.92 -14.06 2.50
C GLN A 440 -8.62 -12.97 3.34
N THR A 441 -9.45 -13.39 4.31
CA THR A 441 -10.15 -12.47 5.23
C THR A 441 -9.16 -11.76 6.16
N ALA A 442 -8.13 -12.46 6.66
CA ALA A 442 -7.08 -11.87 7.48
C ALA A 442 -6.35 -10.73 6.74
N SER A 443 -5.97 -10.95 5.47
CA SER A 443 -5.30 -9.94 4.66
C SER A 443 -6.15 -8.68 4.48
N ALA A 444 -7.42 -8.85 4.09
CA ALA A 444 -8.36 -7.75 3.94
C ALA A 444 -8.61 -7.01 5.26
N LEU A 445 -8.75 -7.75 6.37
CA LEU A 445 -8.93 -7.17 7.69
C LEU A 445 -7.74 -6.29 8.06
N ARG A 446 -6.51 -6.77 7.87
CA ARG A 446 -5.31 -6.02 8.24
C ARG A 446 -5.22 -4.72 7.46
N ALA A 447 -5.35 -4.76 6.14
CA ALA A 447 -5.31 -3.55 5.29
C ALA A 447 -6.39 -2.53 5.72
N LYS A 448 -7.67 -2.95 5.78
CA LYS A 448 -8.77 -2.04 6.09
C LYS A 448 -8.72 -1.51 7.52
N SER A 449 -8.34 -2.34 8.49
CA SER A 449 -8.32 -1.92 9.89
C SER A 449 -7.10 -1.11 10.28
N VAL A 450 -5.92 -1.44 9.76
CA VAL A 450 -4.67 -0.75 10.10
C VAL A 450 -4.48 0.47 9.21
N GLU A 451 -4.40 0.27 7.90
CA GLU A 451 -4.02 1.32 6.96
C GLU A 451 -5.13 2.35 6.73
N ASP A 452 -6.37 1.88 6.64
CA ASP A 452 -7.54 2.69 6.28
C ASP A 452 -8.43 3.03 7.48
N THR A 453 -8.00 2.74 8.71
CA THR A 453 -8.73 3.15 9.91
C THR A 453 -7.80 3.52 11.06
N ALA A 454 -6.94 2.63 11.53
CA ALA A 454 -6.10 2.89 12.70
C ALA A 454 -5.08 4.02 12.46
N PHE A 455 -4.47 4.07 11.27
CA PHE A 455 -3.58 5.16 10.83
C PHE A 455 -4.26 6.54 10.81
N TYR A 456 -5.57 6.57 10.60
CA TYR A 456 -6.37 7.79 10.61
C TYR A 456 -6.89 8.16 12.01
N ARG A 457 -6.73 7.27 13.01
CA ARG A 457 -7.08 7.52 14.41
C ARG A 457 -5.87 7.82 15.28
N TYR A 458 -4.77 7.11 15.06
CA TYR A 458 -3.53 7.26 15.81
C TYR A 458 -2.61 8.23 15.07
N VAL A 459 -2.77 9.53 15.34
CA VAL A 459 -2.12 10.60 14.57
C VAL A 459 -1.02 11.40 15.30
N PRO A 460 -0.28 10.87 16.32
CA PRO A 460 0.74 11.66 16.99
C PRO A 460 1.81 12.18 16.01
N LEU A 461 2.18 11.35 15.03
CA LEU A 461 3.11 11.70 13.95
C LEU A 461 2.61 11.10 12.63
N LEU A 462 2.18 11.94 11.68
CA LEU A 462 1.59 11.49 10.42
C LEU A 462 2.61 10.90 9.42
N SER A 463 3.91 11.15 9.59
CA SER A 463 4.93 10.47 8.78
C SER A 463 5.05 8.99 9.10
N ALA A 464 4.64 8.57 10.29
CA ALA A 464 4.72 7.19 10.74
C ALA A 464 3.49 6.33 10.38
N THR A 465 2.36 6.97 10.04
CA THR A 465 1.13 6.31 9.60
C THR A 465 1.11 6.15 8.09
N GLU A 466 2.03 5.29 7.63
CA GLU A 466 2.26 4.99 6.22
C GLU A 466 2.15 3.48 5.97
N VAL A 467 1.82 3.07 4.74
CA VAL A 467 1.72 1.66 4.34
C VAL A 467 3.02 0.92 4.69
N GLY A 468 2.91 -0.18 5.44
CA GLY A 468 4.06 -0.91 6.00
C GLY A 468 4.72 -0.28 7.25
N GLY A 469 4.21 0.86 7.73
CA GLY A 469 4.71 1.57 8.90
C GLY A 469 4.32 0.94 10.24
N ASN A 470 5.10 1.26 11.28
CA ASN A 470 4.80 0.93 12.68
C ASN A 470 4.70 2.23 13.51
N PRO A 471 3.52 2.88 13.57
CA PRO A 471 3.40 4.17 14.23
C PRO A 471 3.54 4.10 15.76
N GLY A 472 3.46 2.90 16.36
CA GLY A 472 3.75 2.71 17.78
C GLY A 472 5.24 2.84 18.13
N SER A 473 6.13 2.53 17.19
CA SER A 473 7.58 2.65 17.36
C SER A 473 8.23 3.05 16.01
N PRO A 474 8.15 4.33 15.62
CA PRO A 474 8.53 4.76 14.28
C PRO A 474 10.04 5.00 14.09
N ALA A 475 10.80 5.21 15.16
CA ALA A 475 12.22 5.53 15.08
C ALA A 475 13.09 4.27 14.91
N LEU A 476 14.18 4.40 14.13
CA LEU A 476 15.17 3.36 13.94
C LEU A 476 16.59 3.89 14.18
N SER A 477 17.43 3.04 14.76
CA SER A 477 18.85 3.34 14.93
C SER A 477 19.60 3.16 13.59
N PRO A 478 20.74 3.87 13.38
CA PRO A 478 21.65 3.59 12.27
C PRO A 478 22.05 2.11 12.20
N GLU A 479 22.27 1.46 13.35
CA GLU A 479 22.63 0.06 13.46
C GLU A 479 21.54 -0.86 12.90
N ASP A 480 20.28 -0.63 13.25
CA ASP A 480 19.14 -1.42 12.74
C ASP A 480 18.95 -1.22 11.23
N PHE A 481 19.14 0.00 10.72
CA PHE A 481 19.11 0.27 9.29
C PHE A 481 20.24 -0.47 8.55
N HIS A 482 21.46 -0.44 9.08
CA HIS A 482 22.59 -1.15 8.49
C HIS A 482 22.38 -2.67 8.53
N ALA A 483 21.82 -3.21 9.61
CA ALA A 483 21.45 -4.62 9.72
C ALA A 483 20.37 -5.01 8.70
N TYR A 484 19.36 -4.15 8.50
CA TYR A 484 18.37 -4.31 7.44
C TYR A 484 19.03 -4.35 6.05
N CYS A 485 19.87 -3.36 5.72
CA CYS A 485 20.55 -3.31 4.41
C CYS A 485 21.44 -4.52 4.17
N ALA A 486 22.21 -4.95 5.17
CA ALA A 486 23.06 -6.13 5.05
C ALA A 486 22.25 -7.41 4.81
N ARG A 487 21.08 -7.53 5.45
CA ARG A 487 20.13 -8.63 5.22
C ARG A 487 19.55 -8.57 3.80
N VAL A 488 19.12 -7.41 3.33
CA VAL A 488 18.62 -7.23 1.96
C VAL A 488 19.68 -7.64 0.94
N GLN A 489 20.92 -7.17 1.06
CA GLN A 489 22.00 -7.56 0.13
C GLN A 489 22.28 -9.07 0.13
N ARG A 490 22.12 -9.74 1.28
CA ARG A 490 22.39 -11.18 1.41
C ARG A 490 21.24 -12.03 0.87
N ASP A 491 20.01 -11.70 1.24
CA ASP A 491 18.86 -12.58 1.05
C ASP A 491 17.99 -12.17 -0.14
N TRP A 492 17.87 -10.87 -0.41
CA TRP A 492 16.96 -10.31 -1.42
C TRP A 492 17.58 -9.11 -2.18
N PRO A 493 18.77 -9.24 -2.79
CA PRO A 493 19.48 -8.08 -3.34
C PRO A 493 18.81 -7.48 -4.58
N ALA A 494 17.86 -8.19 -5.19
CA ALA A 494 17.08 -7.74 -6.34
C ALA A 494 15.67 -7.22 -5.97
N THR A 495 15.34 -7.09 -4.68
CA THR A 495 14.03 -6.59 -4.21
C THR A 495 13.78 -5.15 -4.65
N GLY A 496 12.52 -4.77 -4.81
CA GLY A 496 12.13 -3.37 -5.00
C GLY A 496 12.39 -2.53 -3.75
N VAL A 497 12.68 -1.24 -3.96
CA VAL A 497 12.84 -0.24 -2.90
C VAL A 497 12.05 1.00 -3.30
N VAL A 498 11.09 1.41 -2.46
CA VAL A 498 10.26 2.61 -2.69
C VAL A 498 10.34 3.57 -1.50
N VAL A 499 10.10 4.85 -1.78
CA VAL A 499 9.81 5.86 -0.74
C VAL A 499 8.52 6.64 -1.02
N SER A 500 7.95 6.49 -2.21
CA SER A 500 6.64 7.02 -2.61
C SER A 500 6.04 6.09 -3.65
N THR A 501 4.73 5.90 -3.62
CA THR A 501 3.98 5.12 -4.59
C THR A 501 2.63 5.77 -4.86
N HIS A 502 1.82 5.16 -5.73
CA HIS A 502 0.44 5.56 -5.95
C HIS A 502 -0.49 5.26 -4.75
N ASP A 503 -0.03 4.50 -3.74
CA ASP A 503 -0.81 4.12 -2.56
C ASP A 503 -0.23 4.62 -1.22
N THR A 504 0.98 5.18 -1.22
CA THR A 504 1.49 5.86 -0.01
C THR A 504 0.53 6.95 0.42
N LYS A 505 0.21 7.00 1.72
CA LYS A 505 -0.70 7.96 2.34
C LYS A 505 -0.15 9.40 2.25
N ARG A 506 1.18 9.56 2.19
CA ARG A 506 1.87 10.82 1.84
C ARG A 506 3.13 10.55 1.02
N SER A 507 3.51 11.49 0.16
CA SER A 507 4.83 11.47 -0.50
C SER A 507 6.00 11.54 0.49
N ALA A 508 7.16 11.02 0.08
CA ALA A 508 8.40 11.01 0.87
C ALA A 508 8.76 12.39 1.41
N ASP A 509 8.62 13.45 0.61
CA ASP A 509 9.03 14.79 1.02
C ASP A 509 8.12 15.38 2.10
N VAL A 510 6.82 15.05 2.06
CA VAL A 510 5.86 15.40 3.12
C VAL A 510 6.22 14.66 4.42
N ARG A 511 6.57 13.37 4.33
CA ARG A 511 6.96 12.59 5.52
C ARG A 511 8.31 13.05 6.09
N ALA A 512 9.28 13.36 5.23
CA ALA A 512 10.57 13.91 5.61
C ALA A 512 10.44 15.26 6.35
N ALA A 513 9.52 16.12 5.90
CA ALA A 513 9.20 17.35 6.61
C ALA A 513 8.61 17.08 8.00
N LEU A 514 7.58 16.23 8.07
CA LEU A 514 6.92 15.85 9.31
C LEU A 514 7.86 15.22 10.35
N ALA A 515 8.83 14.41 9.91
CA ALA A 515 9.81 13.79 10.81
C ALA A 515 10.62 14.81 11.62
N VAL A 516 10.88 16.02 11.07
CA VAL A 516 11.58 17.12 11.77
C VAL A 516 10.83 17.56 13.03
N LEU A 517 9.51 17.38 13.10
CA LEU A 517 8.75 17.73 14.31
C LEU A 517 9.18 16.91 15.54
N THR A 518 9.77 15.73 15.32
CA THR A 518 10.36 14.95 16.42
C THR A 518 11.64 15.58 16.96
N GLU A 519 12.29 16.47 16.23
CA GLU A 519 13.47 17.21 16.73
C GLU A 519 13.08 18.49 17.49
N CYS A 520 11.83 18.97 17.36
CA CYS A 520 11.36 20.20 18.01
C CYS A 520 9.91 20.10 18.56
N PRO A 521 9.60 19.09 19.40
CA PRO A 521 8.25 18.87 19.93
C PRO A 521 7.67 20.08 20.70
N GLU A 522 8.49 20.82 21.45
CA GLU A 522 8.06 22.04 22.15
C GLU A 522 7.65 23.15 21.19
N TRP A 523 8.44 23.41 20.13
CA TRP A 523 8.11 24.46 19.15
C TRP A 523 6.82 24.14 18.40
N TRP A 524 6.58 22.84 18.14
CA TRP A 524 5.32 22.39 17.56
C TRP A 524 4.13 22.64 18.51
N ALA A 525 4.28 22.30 19.79
CA ALA A 525 3.25 22.52 20.79
C ALA A 525 2.92 24.02 20.96
N ASP A 526 3.94 24.87 21.00
CA ASP A 526 3.78 26.33 21.08
C ASP A 526 3.02 26.87 19.86
N ALA A 527 3.42 26.47 18.64
CA ALA A 527 2.73 26.87 17.42
C ALA A 527 1.25 26.45 17.43
N LEU A 528 0.94 25.23 17.89
CA LEU A 528 -0.45 24.75 17.99
C LEU A 528 -1.28 25.50 19.03
N ALA A 529 -0.68 25.90 20.15
CA ALA A 529 -1.35 26.70 21.17
C ALA A 529 -1.74 28.09 20.66
N GLU A 530 -0.97 28.66 19.72
CA GLU A 530 -1.28 29.94 19.08
C GLU A 530 -2.42 29.84 18.06
N VAL A 531 -2.41 28.79 17.22
CA VAL A 531 -3.37 28.66 16.10
C VAL A 531 -4.66 27.92 16.46
N THR A 532 -4.70 27.20 17.59
CA THR A 532 -5.88 26.45 18.02
C THR A 532 -6.36 26.91 19.39
N ARG A 533 -7.38 27.76 19.43
CA ARG A 533 -8.09 28.10 20.67
C ARG A 533 -9.27 27.16 20.86
N ALA A 534 -9.33 26.49 22.01
CA ALA A 534 -10.43 25.57 22.33
C ALA A 534 -11.79 26.30 22.29
N GLY A 535 -12.75 25.74 21.55
CA GLY A 535 -14.14 26.22 21.48
C GLY A 535 -14.50 27.11 20.29
N GLU A 536 -13.54 27.57 19.48
CA GLU A 536 -13.82 28.37 18.28
C GLU A 536 -13.59 27.56 17.00
N GLY A 537 -14.67 27.09 16.36
CA GLY A 537 -14.63 26.57 14.98
C GLY A 537 -13.86 25.27 14.73
N VAL A 538 -13.32 24.62 15.75
CA VAL A 538 -12.63 23.33 15.66
C VAL A 538 -13.64 22.18 15.79
N PRO A 539 -13.77 21.26 14.82
CA PRO A 539 -14.75 20.17 14.87
C PRO A 539 -14.43 19.16 15.97
N ASP A 540 -13.16 18.73 16.04
CA ASP A 540 -12.61 17.90 17.11
C ASP A 540 -11.08 18.05 17.15
N ALA A 541 -10.47 17.69 18.29
CA ALA A 541 -9.05 17.92 18.53
C ALA A 541 -8.12 16.93 17.78
N LEU A 542 -8.60 15.74 17.41
CA LEU A 542 -7.83 14.78 16.63
C LEU A 542 -7.66 15.28 15.20
N LEU A 543 -8.75 15.73 14.59
CA LEU A 543 -8.73 16.39 13.30
C LEU A 543 -7.85 17.63 13.31
N ALA A 544 -7.94 18.48 14.35
CA ALA A 544 -7.10 19.67 14.43
C ALA A 544 -5.61 19.32 14.39
N TRP A 545 -5.18 18.35 15.21
CA TRP A 545 -3.79 17.89 15.24
C TRP A 545 -3.33 17.34 13.87
N ALA A 546 -4.16 16.51 13.23
CA ALA A 546 -3.85 15.95 11.92
C ALA A 546 -3.84 17.01 10.80
N ALA A 547 -4.75 17.98 10.84
CA ALA A 547 -4.86 19.05 9.86
C ALA A 547 -3.63 19.97 9.86
N TRP A 548 -3.16 20.35 11.06
CA TRP A 548 -1.97 21.18 11.19
C TRP A 548 -0.71 20.47 10.72
N GLN A 549 -0.52 19.19 11.07
CA GLN A 549 0.57 18.39 10.50
C GLN A 549 0.45 18.30 8.97
N THR A 550 -0.77 18.11 8.44
CA THR A 550 -0.98 18.01 6.99
C THR A 550 -0.51 19.26 6.26
N VAL A 551 -0.87 20.47 6.73
CA VAL A 551 -0.40 21.72 6.10
C VAL A 551 1.06 22.04 6.38
N PHE A 552 1.61 21.61 7.53
CA PHE A 552 3.04 21.70 7.80
C PHE A 552 3.85 20.86 6.80
N GLY A 553 3.50 19.59 6.63
CA GLY A 553 4.19 18.68 5.73
C GLY A 553 4.04 19.08 4.26
N LEU A 554 2.82 19.45 3.83
CA LEU A 554 2.55 19.85 2.45
C LEU A 554 3.13 21.24 2.13
N GLY A 555 3.22 22.14 3.11
CA GLY A 555 3.50 23.55 2.90
C GLY A 555 2.34 24.28 2.19
N PRO A 556 2.58 25.49 1.65
CA PRO A 556 1.55 26.25 0.94
C PRO A 556 0.93 25.43 -0.19
N ALA A 557 -0.39 25.26 -0.15
CA ALA A 557 -1.14 24.45 -1.09
C ALA A 557 -2.53 25.02 -1.35
N ASP A 558 -3.14 24.57 -2.44
CA ASP A 558 -4.54 24.86 -2.75
C ASP A 558 -5.45 24.36 -1.61
N PRO A 559 -6.32 25.23 -1.03
CA PRO A 559 -7.26 24.83 0.01
C PRO A 559 -8.15 23.64 -0.38
N GLU A 560 -8.48 23.47 -1.66
CA GLU A 560 -9.28 22.35 -2.16
C GLU A 560 -8.58 21.00 -1.98
N ARG A 561 -7.26 20.96 -2.21
CA ARG A 561 -6.44 19.75 -2.00
C ARG A 561 -6.44 19.36 -0.52
N VAL A 562 -6.25 20.35 0.36
CA VAL A 562 -6.23 20.13 1.81
C VAL A 562 -7.61 19.69 2.31
N ARG A 563 -8.68 20.35 1.84
CA ARG A 563 -10.06 19.99 2.20
C ARG A 563 -10.41 18.57 1.77
N GLY A 564 -10.11 18.19 0.52
CA GLY A 564 -10.35 16.84 0.02
C GLY A 564 -9.61 15.78 0.84
N ALA A 565 -8.35 16.01 1.15
CA ALA A 565 -7.55 15.09 1.95
C ALA A 565 -8.06 14.96 3.40
N LEU A 566 -8.50 16.05 4.03
CA LEU A 566 -9.01 16.01 5.40
C LEU A 566 -10.43 15.45 5.50
N LEU A 567 -11.29 15.65 4.49
CA LEU A 567 -12.58 14.95 4.39
C LEU A 567 -12.37 13.44 4.22
N LYS A 568 -11.42 13.03 3.37
CA LYS A 568 -11.01 11.62 3.29
C LYS A 568 -10.51 11.14 4.66
N HIS A 569 -9.63 11.91 5.31
CA HIS A 569 -9.08 11.56 6.63
C HIS A 569 -10.15 11.23 7.67
N VAL A 570 -11.16 12.08 7.83
CA VAL A 570 -12.21 11.86 8.85
C VAL A 570 -13.16 10.71 8.49
N ARG A 571 -13.37 10.45 7.19
CA ARG A 571 -14.19 9.32 6.71
C ARG A 571 -13.47 7.98 6.93
N GLU A 572 -12.17 7.91 6.67
CA GLU A 572 -11.34 6.73 6.99
C GLU A 572 -11.23 6.52 8.52
N ALA A 573 -11.01 7.60 9.29
CA ALA A 573 -11.00 7.53 10.75
C ALA A 573 -12.33 6.95 11.29
N GLY A 574 -13.45 7.33 10.67
CA GLY A 574 -14.73 6.70 10.94
C GLY A 574 -15.19 6.88 12.39
N LEU A 575 -14.86 8.03 13.00
CA LEU A 575 -15.17 8.39 14.40
C LEU A 575 -16.44 9.22 14.51
N PHE A 576 -16.66 10.13 13.54
CA PHE A 576 -17.79 11.07 13.50
C PHE A 576 -18.57 11.03 12.18
N THR A 577 -17.90 10.69 11.08
CA THR A 577 -18.50 10.47 9.74
C THR A 577 -17.80 9.27 9.10
N SER A 578 -18.36 8.70 8.05
CA SER A 578 -17.74 7.61 7.28
C SER A 578 -18.13 7.70 5.80
N TRP A 579 -17.53 6.84 4.96
CA TRP A 579 -17.89 6.77 3.55
C TRP A 579 -19.37 6.42 3.31
N THR A 580 -19.95 5.57 4.15
CA THR A 580 -21.31 5.03 3.98
C THR A 580 -22.36 5.68 4.86
N GLU A 581 -21.96 6.24 6.00
CA GLU A 581 -22.79 6.91 7.00
C GLU A 581 -22.18 8.30 7.21
N GLN A 582 -22.49 9.21 6.28
CA GLN A 582 -21.99 10.58 6.28
C GLN A 582 -22.81 11.44 7.24
N GLU A 583 -22.13 12.30 8.00
CA GLU A 583 -22.73 13.29 8.90
C GLU A 583 -22.48 14.71 8.35
N PRO A 584 -23.39 15.26 7.49
CA PRO A 584 -23.17 16.52 6.80
C PRO A 584 -22.79 17.69 7.72
N PRO A 585 -23.43 17.90 8.90
CA PRO A 585 -23.05 19.00 9.78
C PRO A 585 -21.59 18.92 10.25
N TYR A 586 -21.05 17.71 10.46
CA TYR A 586 -19.65 17.54 10.84
C TYR A 586 -18.72 17.77 9.64
N GLU A 587 -19.07 17.28 8.45
CA GLU A 587 -18.26 17.53 7.24
C GLU A 587 -18.24 19.01 6.84
N GLU A 588 -19.34 19.72 7.02
CA GLU A 588 -19.41 21.18 6.86
C GLU A 588 -18.51 21.90 7.87
N ALA A 589 -18.50 21.46 9.13
CA ALA A 589 -17.60 22.00 10.16
C ALA A 589 -16.13 21.75 9.81
N VAL A 590 -15.79 20.57 9.27
CA VAL A 590 -14.44 20.25 8.76
C VAL A 590 -14.05 21.24 7.67
N ALA A 591 -14.91 21.44 6.67
CA ALA A 591 -14.63 22.37 5.57
C ALA A 591 -14.45 23.82 6.04
N ALA A 592 -15.29 24.27 6.98
CA ALA A 592 -15.19 25.59 7.60
C ALA A 592 -13.88 25.75 8.37
N PHE A 593 -13.49 24.74 9.17
CA PHE A 593 -12.24 24.73 9.91
C PHE A 593 -11.03 24.81 8.98
N VAL A 594 -10.98 24.01 7.91
CA VAL A 594 -9.89 24.05 6.92
C VAL A 594 -9.73 25.44 6.33
N THR A 595 -10.84 26.09 5.95
CA THR A 595 -10.84 27.40 5.31
C THR A 595 -10.42 28.52 6.27
N ALA A 596 -10.95 28.52 7.49
CA ALA A 596 -10.69 29.58 8.48
C ALA A 596 -9.37 29.39 9.24
N GLY A 597 -8.91 28.15 9.39
CA GLY A 597 -7.74 27.75 10.17
C GLY A 597 -6.54 27.37 9.28
N PRO A 598 -6.31 26.07 8.99
CA PRO A 598 -5.14 25.58 8.26
C PRO A 598 -4.82 26.28 6.93
N CYS A 599 -5.84 26.63 6.14
CA CYS A 599 -5.67 27.36 4.88
C CYS A 599 -5.98 28.87 5.00
N GLY A 600 -6.30 29.34 6.21
CA GLY A 600 -6.60 30.73 6.52
C GLY A 600 -5.42 31.46 7.18
N PRO A 601 -5.65 32.66 7.76
CA PRO A 601 -4.61 33.43 8.45
C PRO A 601 -3.83 32.66 9.54
N PRO A 602 -4.45 31.78 10.35
CA PRO A 602 -3.72 30.97 11.31
C PRO A 602 -2.65 30.06 10.67
N GLY A 603 -2.91 29.54 9.47
CA GLY A 603 -1.95 28.73 8.69
C GLY A 603 -0.62 29.41 8.41
N ALA A 604 -0.56 30.76 8.41
CA ALA A 604 0.68 31.49 8.23
C ALA A 604 1.71 31.26 9.36
N HIS A 605 1.27 30.97 10.59
CA HIS A 605 2.17 30.68 11.71
C HIS A 605 2.85 29.32 11.53
N VAL A 606 2.09 28.31 11.09
CA VAL A 606 2.63 26.99 10.76
C VAL A 606 3.55 27.06 9.54
N ALA A 607 3.21 27.88 8.54
CA ALA A 607 4.08 28.13 7.40
C ALA A 607 5.40 28.80 7.81
N ALA A 608 5.38 29.77 8.72
CA ALA A 608 6.58 30.41 9.26
C ALA A 608 7.47 29.43 10.05
N LEU A 609 6.87 28.54 10.85
CA LEU A 609 7.61 27.46 11.51
C LEU A 609 8.26 26.52 10.48
N ARG A 610 7.52 26.14 9.43
CA ARG A 610 8.04 25.31 8.34
C ARG A 610 9.22 25.98 7.63
N GLU A 611 9.11 27.27 7.31
CA GLU A 611 10.18 28.05 6.68
C GLU A 611 11.44 28.09 7.56
N ARG A 612 11.29 28.28 8.88
CA ARG A 612 12.41 28.22 9.83
C ARG A 612 13.09 26.85 9.85
N LEU A 613 12.33 25.78 9.64
CA LEU A 613 12.82 24.39 9.65
C LEU A 613 13.29 23.91 8.27
N GLU A 614 13.18 24.72 7.21
CA GLU A 614 13.47 24.32 5.83
C GLU A 614 14.87 23.70 5.64
N PRO A 615 15.97 24.21 6.24
CA PRO A 615 17.28 23.55 6.11
C PRO A 615 17.29 22.10 6.62
N HIS A 616 16.48 21.82 7.65
CA HIS A 616 16.38 20.50 8.27
C HIS A 616 15.45 19.57 7.50
N ILE A 617 14.34 20.11 6.98
CA ILE A 617 13.46 19.42 6.05
C ILE A 617 14.25 18.99 4.80
N ARG A 618 15.03 19.91 4.23
CA ARG A 618 15.90 19.65 3.07
C ARG A 618 16.94 18.56 3.37
N ALA A 619 17.49 18.49 4.57
CA ALA A 619 18.39 17.41 4.97
C ALA A 619 17.72 16.04 4.94
N ASN A 620 16.50 15.93 5.49
CA ASN A 620 15.74 14.69 5.45
C ASN A 620 15.32 14.32 4.02
N VAL A 621 14.85 15.28 3.21
CA VAL A 621 14.44 15.05 1.81
C VAL A 621 15.60 14.50 0.96
N LEU A 622 16.76 15.16 1.01
CA LEU A 622 17.93 14.72 0.25
C LEU A 622 18.51 13.41 0.81
N GLY A 623 18.49 13.24 2.13
CA GLY A 623 18.91 12.02 2.80
C GLY A 623 18.07 10.81 2.37
N THR A 624 16.74 10.93 2.42
CA THR A 624 15.79 9.90 1.96
C THR A 624 16.03 9.55 0.50
N ALA A 625 16.17 10.54 -0.38
CA ALA A 625 16.44 10.29 -1.80
C ALA A 625 17.76 9.55 -2.02
N LEU A 626 18.85 9.97 -1.38
CA LEU A 626 20.14 9.32 -1.60
C LEU A 626 20.19 7.91 -1.01
N LEU A 627 19.60 7.69 0.17
CA LEU A 627 19.50 6.35 0.76
C LEU A 627 18.69 5.41 -0.12
N HIS A 628 17.49 5.84 -0.55
CA HIS A 628 16.62 5.09 -1.48
C HIS A 628 17.39 4.62 -2.71
N LEU A 629 18.15 5.51 -3.33
CA LEU A 629 18.83 5.24 -4.59
C LEU A 629 20.11 4.40 -4.43
N THR A 630 20.73 4.35 -3.25
CA THR A 630 22.09 3.76 -3.11
C THR A 630 22.18 2.59 -2.16
N MET A 631 21.15 2.34 -1.34
CA MET A 631 21.05 1.12 -0.54
C MET A 631 20.89 -0.15 -1.42
N PRO A 632 21.06 -1.36 -0.85
CA PRO A 632 20.80 -2.62 -1.57
C PRO A 632 19.36 -2.72 -2.09
N GLY A 633 19.17 -3.37 -3.24
CA GLY A 633 17.89 -3.45 -3.94
C GLY A 633 17.83 -2.61 -5.22
N VAL A 634 16.68 -2.70 -5.88
CA VAL A 634 16.30 -1.99 -7.11
C VAL A 634 15.40 -0.81 -6.73
N PRO A 635 15.89 0.45 -6.78
CA PRO A 635 15.06 1.60 -6.48
C PRO A 635 14.01 1.82 -7.56
N ASP A 636 12.75 1.97 -7.15
CA ASP A 636 11.63 2.40 -7.98
C ASP A 636 11.33 3.88 -7.70
N VAL A 637 11.49 4.71 -8.72
CA VAL A 637 11.26 6.16 -8.65
C VAL A 637 9.84 6.45 -9.12
N TYR A 638 8.99 6.97 -8.22
CA TYR A 638 7.63 7.34 -8.59
C TYR A 638 7.62 8.62 -9.42
N GLN A 639 6.69 8.73 -10.37
CA GLN A 639 6.64 9.85 -11.30
C GLN A 639 6.71 11.22 -10.61
N GLY A 640 7.69 12.04 -11.00
CA GLY A 640 7.90 13.39 -10.47
C GLY A 640 8.70 13.45 -9.17
N THR A 641 9.07 12.31 -8.58
CA THR A 641 9.83 12.24 -7.33
C THR A 641 11.35 12.32 -7.51
N GLU A 642 11.84 12.37 -8.74
CA GLU A 642 13.24 12.72 -9.01
C GLU A 642 13.58 14.12 -8.51
N GLY A 643 12.59 15.02 -8.53
CA GLY A 643 12.60 16.34 -7.90
C GLY A 643 11.73 16.40 -6.63
N GLU A 644 11.50 17.61 -6.14
CA GLU A 644 10.63 17.82 -4.98
C GLU A 644 9.16 17.54 -5.33
N TYR A 645 8.57 16.60 -4.60
CA TYR A 645 7.23 16.10 -4.84
C TYR A 645 6.43 16.07 -3.54
N ARG A 646 5.46 16.96 -3.43
CA ARG A 646 4.59 17.11 -2.25
C ARG A 646 3.16 16.74 -2.58
N ALA A 647 2.80 15.51 -2.23
CA ALA A 647 1.48 14.95 -2.43
C ALA A 647 0.95 14.25 -1.17
N LEU A 648 -0.37 14.29 -1.03
CA LEU A 648 -1.13 13.55 -0.04
C LEU A 648 -1.68 12.25 -0.66
N VAL A 649 -2.49 11.53 0.10
CA VAL A 649 -3.13 10.28 -0.30
C VAL A 649 -3.90 10.41 -1.61
N ASP A 650 -4.02 9.31 -2.35
CA ASP A 650 -4.89 9.13 -3.52
C ASP A 650 -6.25 9.86 -3.35
N PRO A 651 -6.69 10.69 -4.33
CA PRO A 651 -6.12 10.89 -5.67
C PRO A 651 -5.02 11.97 -5.79
N ASP A 652 -4.60 12.62 -4.72
CA ASP A 652 -3.64 13.74 -4.81
C ASP A 652 -2.25 13.31 -5.31
N ASN A 653 -1.84 12.06 -5.01
CA ASN A 653 -0.61 11.45 -5.50
C ASN A 653 -0.70 10.89 -6.93
N ARG A 654 -1.86 10.96 -7.60
CA ARG A 654 -2.08 10.45 -8.97
C ARG A 654 -2.19 11.57 -10.01
N ARG A 655 -1.92 12.81 -9.61
CA ARG A 655 -1.94 13.96 -10.53
C ARG A 655 -0.97 13.75 -11.69
N ALA A 656 -1.37 14.23 -12.87
CA ALA A 656 -0.55 14.19 -14.06
C ALA A 656 0.78 14.93 -13.84
N VAL A 657 1.85 14.40 -14.43
CA VAL A 657 3.20 14.95 -14.39
C VAL A 657 3.61 15.38 -15.80
N SER A 658 4.51 16.35 -15.89
CA SER A 658 5.08 16.80 -17.17
C SER A 658 6.57 16.47 -17.22
N PHE A 659 7.03 16.02 -18.39
CA PHE A 659 8.42 15.64 -18.63
C PHE A 659 9.03 16.46 -19.78
N PRO A 660 10.23 17.05 -19.64
CA PRO A 660 10.99 17.21 -18.39
C PRO A 660 10.28 18.15 -17.39
N PRO A 661 10.64 18.12 -16.09
CA PRO A 661 10.11 19.06 -15.12
C PRO A 661 10.55 20.49 -15.46
N PRO A 662 9.70 21.50 -15.22
CA PRO A 662 9.94 22.88 -15.66
C PRO A 662 11.10 23.59 -14.94
N SER A 663 11.43 23.19 -13.71
CA SER A 663 12.46 23.83 -12.89
C SER A 663 13.17 22.79 -12.02
N PRO A 664 14.25 22.14 -12.52
CA PRO A 664 14.99 21.16 -11.75
C PRO A 664 15.72 21.83 -10.57
N GLY A 665 15.59 21.25 -9.38
CA GLY A 665 16.20 21.69 -8.15
C GLY A 665 17.41 20.86 -7.73
N VAL A 666 17.78 20.98 -6.46
CA VAL A 666 18.93 20.23 -5.90
C VAL A 666 18.63 18.74 -5.80
N LYS A 667 17.38 18.35 -5.50
CA LYS A 667 16.98 16.95 -5.44
C LYS A 667 17.12 16.27 -6.80
N ASP A 668 16.74 16.94 -7.89
CA ASP A 668 16.95 16.45 -9.26
C ASP A 668 18.42 16.15 -9.56
N ALA A 669 19.33 17.02 -9.12
CA ALA A 669 20.77 16.82 -9.29
C ALA A 669 21.28 15.61 -8.51
N VAL A 670 20.84 15.43 -7.26
CA VAL A 670 21.20 14.26 -6.43
C VAL A 670 20.64 12.97 -7.03
N THR A 671 19.35 12.97 -7.40
CA THR A 671 18.69 11.81 -8.00
C THR A 671 19.36 11.40 -9.31
N GLY A 672 19.55 12.36 -10.23
CA GLY A 672 20.21 12.11 -11.51
C GLY A 672 21.68 11.72 -11.37
N ALA A 673 22.40 12.22 -10.35
CA ALA A 673 23.77 11.78 -10.06
C ALA A 673 23.80 10.31 -9.60
N ALA A 674 22.94 9.93 -8.64
CA ALA A 674 22.87 8.58 -8.11
C ALA A 674 22.43 7.56 -9.17
N LEU A 675 21.35 7.84 -9.92
CA LEU A 675 20.85 6.97 -10.98
C LEU A 675 21.89 6.77 -12.10
N ARG A 676 22.52 7.86 -12.59
CA ARG A 676 23.59 7.74 -13.59
C ARG A 676 24.80 6.99 -13.05
N LEU A 677 25.14 7.12 -11.76
CA LEU A 677 26.22 6.32 -11.17
C LEU A 677 25.86 4.83 -11.16
N ARG A 678 24.63 4.47 -10.78
CA ARG A 678 24.15 3.08 -10.85
C ARG A 678 24.23 2.52 -12.27
N ALA A 679 23.83 3.31 -13.26
CA ALA A 679 23.92 2.92 -14.67
C ALA A 679 25.38 2.72 -15.13
N ARG A 680 26.32 3.56 -14.69
CA ARG A 680 27.76 3.44 -15.02
C ARG A 680 28.47 2.32 -14.26
N ARG A 681 28.05 2.01 -13.03
CA ARG A 681 28.68 1.02 -12.14
C ARG A 681 27.68 -0.02 -11.62
N PRO A 682 27.00 -0.80 -12.49
CA PRO A 682 25.95 -1.72 -12.06
C PRO A 682 26.47 -2.80 -11.09
N ALA A 683 27.73 -3.21 -11.20
CA ALA A 683 28.35 -4.19 -10.30
C ALA A 683 28.49 -3.69 -8.84
N ALA A 684 28.51 -2.36 -8.62
CA ALA A 684 28.52 -1.80 -7.27
C ALA A 684 27.15 -1.90 -6.59
N PHE A 685 26.05 -2.06 -7.34
CA PHE A 685 24.70 -2.05 -6.80
C PHE A 685 23.93 -3.37 -6.95
N GLY A 686 24.39 -4.26 -7.83
CA GLY A 686 23.71 -5.49 -8.20
C GLY A 686 23.76 -6.62 -7.17
N GLU A 687 23.35 -7.81 -7.59
CA GLU A 687 23.15 -8.99 -6.73
C GLU A 687 24.43 -9.47 -6.03
N THR A 688 25.57 -9.32 -6.69
CA THR A 688 26.90 -9.72 -6.18
C THR A 688 27.64 -8.59 -5.48
N ALA A 689 27.01 -7.43 -5.31
CA ALA A 689 27.61 -6.30 -4.61
C ALA A 689 27.81 -6.59 -3.12
N THR A 690 28.74 -5.87 -2.49
CA THR A 690 28.87 -5.88 -1.03
C THR A 690 28.24 -4.64 -0.42
N TYR A 691 27.87 -4.75 0.85
CA TYR A 691 27.40 -3.65 1.67
C TYR A 691 28.23 -3.58 2.95
N THR A 692 28.88 -2.43 3.19
CA THR A 692 29.72 -2.22 4.37
C THR A 692 29.34 -0.94 5.08
N PRO A 693 28.77 -0.99 6.30
CA PRO A 693 28.54 0.20 7.11
C PRO A 693 29.83 0.96 7.38
N LEU A 694 29.78 2.29 7.37
CA LEU A 694 30.89 3.15 7.75
C LEU A 694 30.50 3.99 8.96
N THR A 695 31.19 3.78 10.08
CA THR A 695 30.90 4.48 11.33
C THR A 695 31.73 5.75 11.43
N ALA A 696 31.07 6.90 11.58
CA ALA A 696 31.75 8.15 11.88
C ALA A 696 32.35 8.13 13.30
N GLU A 697 33.42 8.91 13.51
CA GLU A 697 34.14 9.02 14.77
C GLU A 697 34.07 10.47 15.27
N GLY A 698 33.73 10.67 16.53
CA GLY A 698 33.68 12.00 17.16
C GLY A 698 32.32 12.34 17.79
N PRO A 699 32.17 13.55 18.32
CA PRO A 699 31.04 13.93 19.16
C PRO A 699 29.69 14.00 18.44
N ALA A 700 29.67 14.11 17.11
CA ALA A 700 28.45 14.15 16.30
C ALA A 700 28.28 12.91 15.41
N ALA A 701 28.99 11.81 15.70
CA ALA A 701 28.99 10.59 14.88
C ALA A 701 27.58 10.03 14.60
N ALA A 702 26.68 10.07 15.59
CA ALA A 702 25.31 9.54 15.48
C ALA A 702 24.42 10.29 14.47
N HIS A 703 24.86 11.45 13.97
CA HIS A 703 24.16 12.23 12.94
C HIS A 703 24.62 11.85 11.51
N CYS A 704 25.70 11.10 11.36
CA CYS A 704 26.22 10.67 10.05
C CYS A 704 25.89 9.20 9.82
N VAL A 705 25.01 8.91 8.87
CA VAL A 705 24.75 7.54 8.39
C VAL A 705 25.52 7.36 7.09
N ALA A 706 26.40 6.36 7.04
CA ALA A 706 27.24 6.14 5.87
C ALA A 706 27.48 4.65 5.59
N PHE A 707 27.68 4.30 4.32
CA PHE A 707 28.04 2.96 3.90
C PHE A 707 28.81 2.96 2.58
N ALA A 708 29.60 1.92 2.37
CA ALA A 708 30.25 1.61 1.11
C ALA A 708 29.50 0.48 0.38
N ARG A 709 29.42 0.59 -0.95
CA ARG A 709 28.96 -0.45 -1.85
C ARG A 709 30.13 -0.96 -2.69
N SER A 710 30.45 -2.24 -2.57
CA SER A 710 31.56 -2.92 -3.29
C SER A 710 32.92 -2.21 -3.24
N GLU A 711 33.19 -1.42 -2.19
CA GLU A 711 34.37 -0.53 -2.11
C GLU A 711 34.58 0.38 -3.34
N GLU A 712 33.51 0.69 -4.06
CA GLU A 712 33.52 1.52 -5.27
C GLU A 712 32.69 2.79 -5.12
N VAL A 713 31.67 2.75 -4.26
CA VAL A 713 30.77 3.87 -4.00
C VAL A 713 30.62 4.04 -2.49
N VAL A 714 30.65 5.29 -2.02
CA VAL A 714 30.33 5.64 -0.64
C VAL A 714 29.15 6.60 -0.63
N THR A 715 28.14 6.26 0.16
CA THR A 715 27.02 7.14 0.48
C THR A 715 27.17 7.64 1.91
N ALA A 716 26.98 8.92 2.15
CA ALA A 716 26.77 9.45 3.49
C ALA A 716 25.64 10.49 3.51
N VAL A 717 24.85 10.49 4.58
CA VAL A 717 23.73 11.42 4.79
C VAL A 717 23.70 11.97 6.22
N THR A 718 23.14 13.16 6.38
CA THR A 718 22.88 13.78 7.69
C THR A 718 21.50 13.35 8.21
N ARG A 719 21.43 12.83 9.43
CA ARG A 719 20.17 12.60 10.17
C ARG A 719 20.08 13.47 11.41
N LEU A 720 18.85 13.77 11.84
CA LEU A 720 18.56 14.62 13.00
C LEU A 720 19.34 15.94 12.93
N SER A 721 19.15 16.67 11.83
CA SER A 721 19.99 17.82 11.49
C SER A 721 19.72 19.06 12.36
N LEU A 722 18.52 19.19 12.95
CA LEU A 722 18.23 20.24 13.91
C LEU A 722 18.97 19.94 15.22
N ARG A 723 18.88 18.70 15.73
CA ARG A 723 19.63 18.27 16.92
C ARG A 723 21.14 18.46 16.75
N LEU A 724 21.66 18.14 15.57
CA LEU A 724 23.06 18.41 15.21
C LEU A 724 23.40 19.90 15.34
N THR A 725 22.53 20.77 14.83
CA THR A 725 22.74 22.22 14.86
C THR A 725 22.69 22.76 16.29
N GLU A 726 21.73 22.31 17.09
CA GLU A 726 21.61 22.63 18.53
C GLU A 726 22.84 22.16 19.33
N ALA A 727 23.41 21.02 18.94
CA ALA A 727 24.67 20.51 19.48
C ALA A 727 25.91 21.25 18.92
N GLY A 728 25.79 22.32 18.16
CA GLY A 728 26.94 23.09 17.65
C GLY A 728 27.63 22.46 16.43
N GLY A 729 26.89 21.68 15.64
CA GLY A 729 27.33 21.14 14.36
C GLY A 729 28.31 19.97 14.43
N TRP A 730 29.01 19.71 13.33
CA TRP A 730 29.86 18.52 13.16
C TRP A 730 31.14 18.51 14.01
N ARG A 731 31.61 19.67 14.52
CA ARG A 731 32.81 19.80 15.35
C ARG A 731 34.04 19.12 14.70
N ASP A 732 34.70 18.20 15.42
CA ASP A 732 35.85 17.41 14.99
C ASP A 732 35.48 16.02 14.45
N THR A 733 34.19 15.74 14.21
CA THR A 733 33.70 14.46 13.70
C THR A 733 34.28 14.14 12.32
N ARG A 734 34.73 12.89 12.14
CA ARG A 734 35.37 12.37 10.93
C ARG A 734 34.68 11.10 10.46
N LEU A 735 34.70 10.84 9.16
CA LEU A 735 34.28 9.58 8.57
C LEU A 735 35.52 8.86 8.02
N PRO A 736 35.89 7.69 8.56
CA PRO A 736 36.88 6.82 7.96
C PRO A 736 36.36 6.30 6.61
N LEU A 737 37.07 6.59 5.52
CA LEU A 737 36.78 6.10 4.18
C LEU A 737 37.61 4.85 3.88
N PRO A 738 37.11 3.90 3.04
CA PRO A 738 37.92 2.78 2.61
C PRO A 738 39.19 3.25 1.86
N PRO A 739 40.27 2.45 1.84
CA PRO A 739 41.53 2.84 1.21
C PRO A 739 41.36 3.23 -0.26
N GLY A 740 41.75 4.46 -0.61
CA GLY A 740 41.65 4.96 -1.97
C GLY A 740 41.43 6.46 -2.04
N ARG A 741 41.28 6.95 -3.27
CA ARG A 741 40.88 8.31 -3.59
C ARG A 741 39.39 8.29 -3.96
N TRP A 742 38.62 9.15 -3.31
CA TRP A 742 37.18 9.23 -3.45
C TRP A 742 36.81 10.60 -4.00
N VAL A 743 36.02 10.62 -5.07
CA VAL A 743 35.61 11.84 -5.78
C VAL A 743 34.11 12.03 -5.59
N ASP A 744 33.69 13.26 -5.28
CA ASP A 744 32.28 13.60 -5.21
C ASP A 744 31.64 13.57 -6.60
N VAL A 745 30.55 12.80 -6.74
CA VAL A 745 29.84 12.60 -7.99
C VAL A 745 29.11 13.86 -8.44
N LEU A 746 28.72 14.73 -7.50
CA LEU A 746 28.07 16.00 -7.80
C LEU A 746 29.07 17.14 -8.09
N ASP A 747 30.27 17.06 -7.51
CA ASP A 747 31.33 18.05 -7.70
C ASP A 747 32.71 17.36 -7.81
N PRO A 748 33.16 17.02 -9.04
CA PRO A 748 34.42 16.31 -9.25
C PRO A 748 35.68 17.04 -8.76
N ALA A 749 35.60 18.31 -8.39
CA ALA A 749 36.72 19.04 -7.78
C ALA A 749 36.92 18.68 -6.30
N ARG A 750 35.94 18.04 -5.66
CA ARG A 750 35.99 17.63 -4.25
C ARG A 750 36.48 16.19 -4.15
N GLU A 751 37.64 16.03 -3.51
CA GLU A 751 38.29 14.74 -3.32
C GLU A 751 38.59 14.47 -1.85
N PHE A 752 38.46 13.21 -1.47
CA PHE A 752 38.62 12.75 -0.09
C PHE A 752 39.44 11.46 -0.03
N SER A 753 40.14 11.26 1.07
CA SER A 753 40.88 10.03 1.37
C SER A 753 41.11 9.90 2.88
N GLY A 754 41.31 8.67 3.36
CA GLY A 754 41.57 8.40 4.78
C GLY A 754 40.42 8.84 5.68
N HIS A 755 40.69 9.76 6.62
CA HIS A 755 39.70 10.24 7.61
C HIS A 755 39.22 11.64 7.25
N ALA A 756 38.17 11.71 6.44
CA ALA A 756 37.59 12.97 5.99
C ALA A 756 36.79 13.62 7.12
N ARG A 757 36.91 14.94 7.29
CA ARG A 757 36.05 15.66 8.25
C ARG A 757 34.64 15.68 7.71
N VAL A 758 33.67 15.35 8.55
CA VAL A 758 32.26 15.27 8.13
C VAL A 758 31.71 16.64 7.73
N ALA A 759 32.18 17.72 8.39
CA ALA A 759 31.89 19.09 7.99
C ALA A 759 32.33 19.41 6.55
N ASP A 760 33.48 18.88 6.12
CA ASP A 760 34.03 19.10 4.79
C ASP A 760 33.34 18.19 3.75
N LEU A 761 32.94 16.98 4.13
CA LEU A 761 32.16 16.04 3.31
C LEU A 761 30.77 16.57 2.97
N PHE A 762 30.05 17.13 3.94
CA PHE A 762 28.72 17.71 3.71
C PHE A 762 28.75 19.18 3.27
N GLY A 763 29.91 19.79 3.08
CA GLY A 763 30.12 21.20 2.70
C GLY A 763 28.86 21.96 2.24
N PRO A 764 28.46 21.88 0.95
CA PRO A 764 27.29 22.58 0.42
C PRO A 764 25.95 21.84 0.59
N LEU A 765 25.96 20.53 0.87
CA LEU A 765 24.77 19.66 0.87
C LEU A 765 24.78 18.70 2.06
N PRO A 766 23.63 18.45 2.71
CA PRO A 766 23.52 17.52 3.85
C PRO A 766 23.71 16.03 3.47
N VAL A 767 24.12 15.75 2.23
CA VAL A 767 24.38 14.43 1.68
C VAL A 767 25.62 14.46 0.79
N VAL A 768 26.30 13.33 0.64
CA VAL A 768 27.40 13.17 -0.29
C VAL A 768 27.40 11.76 -0.91
N LEU A 769 27.67 11.70 -2.21
CA LEU A 769 27.85 10.47 -2.96
C LEU A 769 29.25 10.49 -3.57
N LEU A 770 30.10 9.56 -3.15
CA LEU A 770 31.46 9.46 -3.62
C LEU A 770 31.62 8.22 -4.51
N GLU A 771 32.41 8.35 -5.57
CA GLU A 771 32.90 7.21 -6.35
C GLU A 771 34.41 7.10 -6.27
N ARG A 772 34.90 5.86 -6.37
CA ARG A 772 36.34 5.58 -6.37
C ARG A 772 36.98 6.11 -7.67
N GLY A 773 37.94 7.02 -7.53
CA GLY A 773 38.59 7.74 -8.63
C GLY A 773 39.91 7.15 -9.12
#